data_AF-A0A2A2LUB5-F1
#
_entry.id   AF-A0A2A2LUB5-F1
#
_cell.length_a   1.000
_cell.length_b   1.000
_cell.length_c   1.000
_cell.angle_alpha   90.00
_cell.angle_beta   90.00
_cell.angle_gamma   90.00
#
_symmetry.space_group_name_H-M   'P 1'
#
loop_
_entity.id
_entity.type
_entity.pdbx_description
1 polymer ?
#
loop_
_entity_poly.entity_id
_entity_poly.type
_entity_poly.pdbx_seq_one_letter_code
_entity_poly.pdbx_strand_id
1 'polypeptide(L)'
;MNNENANGKEGETTPYPDLNKYLYKGVKRPLTNLQKRRKDEIEMLIRFGSNDAATLESSSADSSKNTNEKTEERFDNIDDAALSPIPMSPVPAPAKLENVELEQELGARAASRAGSFRQFGTLFLISTNVIDVIMFVHEYYKFGGYAYILIFTLSHILLTFPLALMEMSIGQYSSLPAFAIFERIGPAYAGIGYLILVLRLFFTLLGSIESRLMTYFIESLGSMMTGNDDWMRCKHYPAVFCREPLKVCGIHQVFGECDDRQFDTSKVPNMTLLYFHIRSEGANFVGFTPPKIFLRRQQLFGVVESHVLLLLLFFCTGFIAYKGMKFFMKISWLLVTLIIVGYGAIWAYLGSIFSPPEWGSYKNVTNWTMLLTERHVWTDAMYSSLRSVNVGHGTLLTLGSTCEFKNNAIRDSMLLVFFALALRIFAIYALGPFMQMAYLSIKSWNSGAMDPLEFMRRNNFVYDLMFNTAPGIPDGTTTRLHFFVYSLFYLAMIISIFCYHIFTYEIILAAVYRTFPRLLYLSSRIVRFCILLGVASILIIFSGLYLYLNSKDDFRVYVFQLFSRMIVTSVIFQVLVISHSYRSKRLLINMKTMMAHTRFSRWFLFYMRLPLVIVWGFIFPVSYFLFWLVIVIPDNFWGISHYSIIYLCTACLPLYYVLRRTLLYRWSGSGSLYSLFIPHHKWGPVNVNNRKAADHDERAARIVV
;
A
#
# COMPACT_ATOMS: atom_id res chain seq x y z
N MET A 1 75.30 -8.64 19.17
CA MET A 1 76.20 -9.50 18.38
C MET A 1 75.83 -9.35 16.93
N ASN A 2 76.78 -8.90 16.10
CA ASN A 2 76.79 -8.80 14.62
C ASN A 2 75.69 -7.87 14.01
N ASN A 3 75.96 -6.90 13.13
CA ASN A 3 76.83 -6.79 11.93
C ASN A 3 76.30 -7.67 10.77
N GLU A 4 76.24 -7.22 9.50
CA GLU A 4 76.59 -5.95 8.82
C GLU A 4 76.00 -5.96 7.39
N ASN A 5 75.97 -4.95 6.49
CA ASN A 5 76.17 -3.47 6.42
C ASN A 5 75.42 -3.03 5.11
N ALA A 6 75.32 -1.83 4.50
CA ALA A 6 75.64 -0.40 4.67
C ALA A 6 74.69 0.35 3.67
N ASN A 7 74.65 1.66 3.34
CA ASN A 7 75.08 2.99 3.84
C ASN A 7 74.23 4.01 3.00
N GLY A 8 74.12 5.33 3.23
CA GLY A 8 74.61 6.25 4.26
C GLY A 8 74.36 7.72 3.83
N LYS A 9 74.36 8.67 4.78
CA LYS A 9 74.23 10.16 4.59
C LYS A 9 72.87 10.68 4.05
N GLU A 10 72.39 11.90 4.33
CA GLU A 10 72.62 12.95 5.35
C GLU A 10 71.40 13.94 5.30
N GLY A 11 70.98 14.60 6.41
CA GLY A 11 70.04 15.75 6.33
C GLY A 11 68.88 15.87 7.35
N GLU A 12 69.17 16.44 8.53
CA GLU A 12 68.36 17.38 9.35
C GLU A 12 66.80 17.36 9.39
N THR A 13 66.26 16.66 10.40
CA THR A 13 65.37 17.14 11.49
C THR A 13 64.27 18.23 11.33
N THR A 14 63.05 17.86 11.78
CA THR A 14 61.99 18.67 12.47
C THR A 14 61.02 19.53 11.59
N PRO A 15 59.96 20.19 12.14
CA PRO A 15 58.63 19.57 12.25
C PRO A 15 57.45 20.37 11.62
N TYR A 16 56.21 19.86 11.79
CA TYR A 16 54.94 20.40 11.27
C TYR A 16 54.71 21.92 11.41
N PRO A 17 53.98 22.53 10.44
CA PRO A 17 52.65 23.08 10.79
C PRO A 17 51.50 22.88 9.76
N ASP A 18 50.27 23.01 10.28
CA ASP A 18 48.97 23.31 9.65
C ASP A 18 48.42 22.54 8.43
N LEU A 19 47.37 21.74 8.72
CA LEU A 19 46.57 20.93 7.79
C LEU A 19 45.59 21.73 6.88
N ASN A 20 45.72 23.06 6.79
CA ASN A 20 44.59 23.94 6.43
C ASN A 20 44.62 24.53 5.00
N LYS A 21 45.39 23.95 4.06
CA LYS A 21 45.69 24.58 2.75
C LYS A 21 45.41 23.77 1.47
N TYR A 22 44.84 22.55 1.57
CA TYR A 22 44.68 21.65 0.41
C TYR A 22 43.22 21.30 0.02
N LEU A 23 42.23 22.12 0.42
CA LEU A 23 40.81 21.85 0.17
C LEU A 23 40.10 22.80 -0.83
N TYR A 24 40.82 23.40 -1.80
CA TYR A 24 40.19 24.04 -2.97
C TYR A 24 41.06 23.98 -4.24
N LYS A 25 40.86 22.95 -5.09
CA LYS A 25 41.30 22.96 -6.50
C LYS A 25 40.45 22.03 -7.39
N GLY A 26 39.15 22.32 -7.47
CA GLY A 26 38.22 21.60 -8.36
C GLY A 26 38.52 21.86 -9.84
N VAL A 27 38.81 20.80 -10.60
CA VAL A 27 39.15 20.89 -12.03
C VAL A 27 37.92 21.24 -12.87
N LYS A 28 37.84 22.48 -13.37
CA LYS A 28 36.86 22.88 -14.39
C LYS A 28 37.19 22.20 -15.73
N ARG A 29 36.40 21.21 -16.14
CA ARG A 29 36.37 20.78 -17.55
C ARG A 29 35.63 21.84 -18.39
N PRO A 30 36.07 22.15 -19.61
CA PRO A 30 35.32 23.04 -20.50
C PRO A 30 33.99 22.41 -20.92
N LEU A 31 32.93 23.21 -20.97
CA LEU A 31 31.64 22.83 -21.55
C LEU A 31 31.76 22.73 -23.07
N THR A 32 31.09 21.77 -23.70
CA THR A 32 31.02 21.71 -25.16
C THR A 32 30.17 22.85 -25.71
N ASN A 33 30.40 23.28 -26.96
CA ASN A 33 29.68 24.41 -27.57
C ASN A 33 28.14 24.27 -27.52
N LEU A 34 27.63 23.04 -27.55
CA LEU A 34 26.20 22.73 -27.48
C LEU A 34 25.64 22.84 -26.03
N GLN A 35 26.46 22.56 -25.01
CA GLN A 35 26.13 22.85 -23.61
C GLN A 35 26.23 24.35 -23.31
N LYS A 36 27.17 25.05 -23.97
CA LYS A 36 27.31 26.51 -23.84
C LYS A 36 26.08 27.22 -24.41
N ARG A 37 25.70 26.93 -25.67
CA ARG A 37 24.44 27.43 -26.27
C ARG A 37 23.22 27.19 -25.38
N ARG A 38 23.04 25.98 -24.85
CA ARG A 38 21.93 25.70 -23.91
C ARG A 38 21.98 26.53 -22.62
N LYS A 39 23.17 26.80 -22.06
CA LYS A 39 23.28 27.69 -20.89
C LYS A 39 22.91 29.13 -21.27
N ASP A 40 23.35 29.58 -22.43
CA ASP A 40 23.13 30.95 -22.91
C ASP A 40 21.65 31.17 -23.30
N GLU A 41 21.00 30.17 -23.92
CA GLU A 41 19.54 30.07 -24.15
C GLU A 41 18.75 30.13 -22.82
N ILE A 42 19.16 29.37 -21.81
CA ILE A 42 18.53 29.35 -20.49
C ILE A 42 18.71 30.69 -19.75
N GLU A 43 19.88 31.32 -19.81
CA GLU A 43 20.09 32.66 -19.22
C GLU A 43 19.31 33.75 -19.95
N MET A 44 19.00 33.57 -21.24
CA MET A 44 18.12 34.46 -22.00
C MET A 44 16.65 34.30 -21.58
N LEU A 45 16.16 33.05 -21.47
CA LEU A 45 14.81 32.71 -20.98
C LEU A 45 14.58 33.06 -19.49
N ILE A 46 15.65 33.24 -18.71
CA ILE A 46 15.60 33.75 -17.33
C ILE A 46 15.49 35.28 -17.29
N ARG A 47 15.98 36.00 -18.31
CA ARG A 47 15.90 37.47 -18.41
C ARG A 47 14.60 37.95 -19.05
N PHE A 48 14.10 37.24 -20.07
CA PHE A 48 12.87 37.56 -20.78
C PHE A 48 11.89 36.38 -20.63
N GLY A 49 10.74 36.66 -20.03
CA GLY A 49 9.77 35.62 -19.69
C GLY A 49 9.17 34.94 -20.92
N SER A 50 8.64 33.73 -20.72
CA SER A 50 8.15 32.83 -21.78
C SER A 50 7.09 33.42 -22.75
N ASN A 51 6.56 34.62 -22.51
CA ASN A 51 5.62 35.28 -23.40
C ASN A 51 6.33 36.14 -24.47
N ASP A 52 7.47 36.74 -24.14
CA ASP A 52 8.16 37.72 -25.00
C ASP A 52 9.09 37.04 -26.03
N ALA A 53 9.54 35.82 -25.73
CA ALA A 53 10.34 35.02 -26.66
C ALA A 53 9.58 34.66 -27.95
N ALA A 54 8.27 34.43 -27.85
CA ALA A 54 7.42 34.07 -28.99
C ALA A 54 7.26 35.22 -30.01
N THR A 55 7.41 36.47 -29.58
CA THR A 55 7.41 37.67 -30.44
C THR A 55 8.78 37.96 -31.06
N LEU A 56 9.86 37.39 -30.49
CA LEU A 56 11.21 37.50 -31.03
C LEU A 56 11.49 36.43 -32.09
N GLU A 57 11.04 35.18 -31.90
CA GLU A 57 11.17 34.12 -32.93
C GLU A 57 10.47 34.48 -34.26
N SER A 58 9.43 35.33 -34.24
CA SER A 58 8.79 35.87 -35.45
C SER A 58 9.57 36.98 -36.18
N SER A 59 10.70 37.46 -35.62
CA SER A 59 11.46 38.60 -36.16
C SER A 59 12.82 38.23 -36.76
N SER A 60 13.24 36.96 -36.69
CA SER A 60 14.56 36.50 -37.12
C SER A 60 14.53 35.50 -38.29
N ALA A 61 13.42 35.44 -39.03
CA ALA A 61 13.15 34.40 -40.02
C ALA A 61 12.62 34.94 -41.36
N ASP A 62 13.18 36.04 -41.87
CA ASP A 62 13.00 36.39 -43.29
C ASP A 62 14.19 37.16 -43.88
N SER A 63 14.90 36.56 -44.84
CA SER A 63 16.01 37.23 -45.54
C SER A 63 16.36 36.64 -46.92
N SER A 64 15.39 36.35 -47.80
CA SER A 64 15.65 36.43 -49.25
C SER A 64 14.41 36.46 -50.16
N LYS A 65 14.25 37.59 -50.87
CA LYS A 65 13.70 37.75 -52.24
C LYS A 65 12.21 37.43 -52.51
N ASN A 66 11.50 38.50 -52.89
CA ASN A 66 10.60 38.62 -54.06
C ASN A 66 9.31 37.74 -54.10
N THR A 67 8.15 38.21 -54.58
CA THR A 67 7.80 39.43 -55.33
C THR A 67 6.30 39.75 -55.15
N ASN A 68 5.90 41.00 -55.40
CA ASN A 68 4.56 41.48 -55.82
C ASN A 68 3.29 40.77 -55.28
N GLU A 69 2.43 41.50 -54.56
CA GLU A 69 1.25 42.14 -55.17
C GLU A 69 0.56 43.16 -54.23
N LYS A 70 -0.52 43.79 -54.72
CA LYS A 70 -1.35 44.82 -54.05
C LYS A 70 -2.45 44.13 -53.20
N THR A 71 -3.31 44.78 -52.41
CA THR A 71 -3.82 46.18 -52.42
C THR A 71 -4.41 46.58 -51.06
N GLU A 72 -4.68 47.88 -50.90
CA GLU A 72 -5.77 48.50 -50.13
C GLU A 72 -5.62 48.77 -48.62
N GLU A 73 -6.39 49.76 -48.18
CA GLU A 73 -6.17 50.60 -47.00
C GLU A 73 -7.36 50.53 -46.02
N ARG A 74 -7.10 50.70 -44.72
CA ARG A 74 -7.73 51.80 -43.97
C ARG A 74 -7.05 52.10 -42.63
N PHE A 75 -7.08 53.38 -42.26
CA PHE A 75 -6.80 53.87 -40.91
C PHE A 75 -7.97 53.54 -39.96
N ASP A 76 -7.66 53.46 -38.66
CA ASP A 76 -8.13 54.47 -37.70
C ASP A 76 -7.23 54.48 -36.45
N ASN A 77 -6.85 55.68 -35.99
CA ASN A 77 -6.01 55.86 -34.79
C ASN A 77 -6.89 56.04 -33.55
N ILE A 78 -6.55 55.37 -32.45
CA ILE A 78 -6.87 55.82 -31.09
C ILE A 78 -5.64 55.59 -30.21
N ASP A 79 -4.88 56.66 -29.97
CA ASP A 79 -3.78 56.70 -29.00
C ASP A 79 -4.29 56.96 -27.57
N ASP A 80 -3.41 56.68 -26.59
CA ASP A 80 -3.41 57.19 -25.21
C ASP A 80 -4.69 57.10 -24.35
N ALA A 81 -4.83 55.96 -23.67
CA ALA A 81 -5.70 55.81 -22.49
C ALA A 81 -4.97 55.11 -21.31
N ALA A 82 -4.14 55.87 -20.60
CA ALA A 82 -3.63 55.66 -19.23
C ALA A 82 -3.47 54.20 -18.71
N LEU A 83 -2.27 53.63 -18.85
CA LEU A 83 -1.85 52.43 -18.10
C LEU A 83 -1.70 52.75 -16.60
N SER A 84 -2.70 52.40 -15.80
CA SER A 84 -2.55 52.31 -14.34
C SER A 84 -1.51 51.24 -13.97
N PRO A 85 -0.55 51.50 -13.05
CA PRO A 85 0.46 50.52 -12.69
C PRO A 85 -0.17 49.31 -11.99
N ILE A 86 -0.13 48.15 -12.65
CA ILE A 86 -0.53 46.87 -12.06
C ILE A 86 0.39 46.60 -10.85
N PRO A 87 -0.14 46.41 -9.63
CA PRO A 87 0.70 46.15 -8.47
C PRO A 87 1.46 44.83 -8.65
N MET A 88 2.79 44.90 -8.69
CA MET A 88 3.63 43.72 -8.87
C MET A 88 3.37 42.70 -7.76
N SER A 89 2.79 41.56 -8.10
CA SER A 89 2.68 40.44 -7.18
C SER A 89 4.09 40.04 -6.70
N PRO A 90 4.32 39.86 -5.39
CA PRO A 90 5.66 39.70 -4.85
C PRO A 90 6.34 38.46 -5.41
N VAL A 91 7.53 38.65 -6.01
CA VAL A 91 8.31 37.59 -6.66
C VAL A 91 8.53 36.44 -5.67
N PRO A 92 8.06 35.21 -5.96
CA PRO A 92 8.16 34.11 -5.03
C PRO A 92 9.63 33.72 -4.83
N ALA A 93 10.07 33.68 -3.56
CA ALA A 93 11.43 33.28 -3.18
C ALA A 93 11.87 31.99 -3.90
N PRO A 94 13.14 31.86 -4.36
CA PRO A 94 13.55 30.86 -5.34
C PRO A 94 13.26 29.41 -4.93
N ALA A 95 13.39 29.07 -3.64
CA ALA A 95 13.03 27.74 -3.12
C ALA A 95 11.53 27.39 -3.30
N LYS A 96 10.63 28.38 -3.41
CA LYS A 96 9.20 28.16 -3.73
C LYS A 96 8.98 27.91 -5.23
N LEU A 97 9.90 28.34 -6.10
CA LEU A 97 9.86 28.07 -7.53
C LEU A 97 10.37 26.64 -7.81
N GLU A 98 11.55 26.29 -7.27
CA GLU A 98 12.16 24.95 -7.30
C GLU A 98 11.15 23.87 -6.86
N ASN A 99 10.42 24.11 -5.76
CA ASN A 99 9.40 23.18 -5.24
C ASN A 99 8.11 23.07 -6.09
N VAL A 100 7.88 23.97 -7.06
CA VAL A 100 6.74 23.84 -8.00
C VAL A 100 7.17 23.12 -9.26
N GLU A 101 8.31 23.48 -9.84
CA GLU A 101 8.89 22.78 -10.99
C GLU A 101 9.10 21.30 -10.66
N LEU A 102 9.59 21.02 -9.45
CA LEU A 102 9.63 19.70 -8.82
C LEU A 102 8.31 18.92 -8.91
N GLU A 103 7.18 19.50 -8.49
CA GLU A 103 5.90 18.80 -8.48
C GLU A 103 5.35 18.58 -9.90
N GLN A 104 5.62 19.51 -10.83
CA GLN A 104 5.26 19.35 -12.24
C GLN A 104 6.13 18.28 -12.94
N GLU A 105 7.44 18.25 -12.66
CA GLU A 105 8.37 17.18 -13.06
C GLU A 105 7.93 15.83 -12.51
N LEU A 106 7.57 15.74 -11.22
CA LEU A 106 7.07 14.50 -10.62
C LEU A 106 5.75 14.04 -11.27
N GLY A 107 4.80 14.95 -11.49
CA GLY A 107 3.56 14.67 -12.20
C GLY A 107 3.79 14.19 -13.63
N ALA A 108 4.68 14.83 -14.40
CA ALA A 108 5.03 14.44 -15.76
C ALA A 108 5.80 13.11 -15.83
N ARG A 109 6.69 12.85 -14.85
CA ARG A 109 7.39 11.57 -14.69
C ARG A 109 6.41 10.44 -14.35
N ALA A 110 5.45 10.69 -13.45
CA ALA A 110 4.41 9.74 -13.04
C ALA A 110 3.38 9.46 -14.14
N ALA A 111 2.91 10.50 -14.85
CA ALA A 111 1.90 10.42 -15.90
C ALA A 111 2.24 9.33 -16.93
N SER A 112 1.42 8.28 -16.96
CA SER A 112 1.61 7.13 -17.82
C SER A 112 0.52 7.10 -18.89
N ARG A 113 0.93 7.13 -20.16
CA ARG A 113 0.04 6.86 -21.29
C ARG A 113 -0.16 5.35 -21.43
N ALA A 114 -0.71 4.75 -20.37
CA ALA A 114 -1.00 3.33 -20.30
C ALA A 114 -2.41 3.10 -20.87
N GLY A 115 -2.49 2.58 -22.11
CA GLY A 115 -3.77 2.19 -22.70
C GLY A 115 -4.55 1.23 -21.80
N SER A 116 -5.88 1.38 -21.74
CA SER A 116 -6.72 0.89 -20.62
C SER A 116 -6.55 -0.59 -20.27
N PHE A 117 -6.16 -1.45 -21.21
CA PHE A 117 -5.83 -2.85 -20.92
C PHE A 117 -4.77 -3.00 -19.81
N ARG A 118 -3.69 -2.21 -19.83
CA ARG A 118 -2.63 -2.23 -18.78
C ARG A 118 -3.13 -1.72 -17.43
N GLN A 119 -4.09 -0.79 -17.47
CA GLN A 119 -4.73 -0.25 -16.28
C GLN A 119 -5.62 -1.33 -15.63
N PHE A 120 -6.39 -2.09 -16.41
CA PHE A 120 -7.24 -3.18 -15.89
C PHE A 120 -6.45 -4.26 -15.14
N GLY A 121 -5.33 -4.73 -15.71
CA GLY A 121 -4.43 -5.67 -15.01
C GLY A 121 -3.86 -5.09 -13.70
N THR A 122 -3.65 -3.78 -13.65
CA THR A 122 -3.18 -3.08 -12.44
C THR A 122 -4.29 -2.91 -11.40
N LEU A 123 -5.53 -2.66 -11.81
CA LEU A 123 -6.70 -2.62 -10.92
C LEU A 123 -6.93 -4.00 -10.28
N PHE A 124 -6.80 -5.09 -11.05
CA PHE A 124 -6.88 -6.44 -10.51
C PHE A 124 -5.81 -6.67 -9.42
N LEU A 125 -4.55 -6.34 -9.69
CA LEU A 125 -3.44 -6.46 -8.72
C LEU A 125 -3.60 -5.64 -7.43
N ILE A 126 -4.37 -4.56 -7.46
CA ILE A 126 -4.67 -3.77 -6.25
C ILE A 126 -5.66 -4.53 -5.35
N SER A 127 -6.54 -5.35 -5.93
CA SER A 127 -7.52 -6.14 -5.17
C SER A 127 -6.96 -7.42 -4.55
N THR A 128 -5.81 -7.91 -5.05
CA THR A 128 -5.24 -9.23 -4.71
C THR A 128 -4.48 -9.31 -3.38
N ASN A 129 -4.41 -8.25 -2.57
CA ASN A 129 -3.59 -8.23 -1.33
C ASN A 129 -3.88 -9.45 -0.43
N VAL A 130 -2.89 -10.35 -0.30
CA VAL A 130 -3.07 -11.69 0.28
C VAL A 130 -3.56 -11.67 1.73
N ILE A 131 -3.07 -10.73 2.55
CA ILE A 131 -3.51 -10.59 3.95
C ILE A 131 -5.00 -10.27 3.99
N ASP A 132 -5.46 -9.32 3.17
CA ASP A 132 -6.87 -8.93 3.15
C ASP A 132 -7.76 -10.04 2.57
N VAL A 133 -7.25 -10.83 1.62
CA VAL A 133 -7.96 -11.99 1.05
C VAL A 133 -8.17 -13.08 2.11
N ILE A 134 -7.13 -13.48 2.85
CA ILE A 134 -7.25 -14.49 3.92
C ILE A 134 -8.15 -13.98 5.05
N MET A 135 -7.97 -12.72 5.47
CA MET A 135 -8.80 -12.14 6.52
C MET A 135 -10.28 -12.12 6.15
N PHE A 136 -10.63 -11.83 4.88
CA PHE A 136 -12.01 -11.95 4.42
C PHE A 136 -12.56 -13.39 4.48
N VAL A 137 -11.74 -14.41 4.19
CA VAL A 137 -12.16 -15.81 4.34
C VAL A 137 -12.38 -16.15 5.82
N HIS A 138 -11.51 -15.71 6.73
CA HIS A 138 -11.72 -15.85 8.17
C HIS A 138 -12.99 -15.12 8.65
N GLU A 139 -13.20 -13.86 8.24
CA GLU A 139 -14.39 -13.06 8.57
C GLU A 139 -15.68 -13.74 8.07
N TYR A 140 -15.70 -14.24 6.83
CA TYR A 140 -16.81 -15.02 6.26
C TYR A 140 -17.18 -16.22 7.13
N TYR A 141 -16.19 -17.03 7.52
CA TYR A 141 -16.43 -18.21 8.36
C TYR A 141 -16.80 -17.86 9.81
N LYS A 142 -16.28 -16.75 10.35
CA LYS A 142 -16.54 -16.25 11.71
C LYS A 142 -17.93 -15.63 11.88
N PHE A 143 -18.46 -14.96 10.84
CA PHE A 143 -19.71 -14.20 10.90
C PHE A 143 -20.87 -14.84 10.11
N GLY A 144 -20.98 -16.17 10.17
CA GLY A 144 -22.16 -16.87 9.67
C GLY A 144 -22.21 -17.04 8.14
N GLY A 145 -21.06 -17.22 7.48
CA GLY A 145 -20.97 -17.66 6.09
C GLY A 145 -21.61 -16.70 5.08
N TYR A 146 -22.51 -17.21 4.24
CA TYR A 146 -23.15 -16.44 3.15
C TYR A 146 -23.84 -15.15 3.63
N ALA A 147 -24.27 -15.12 4.89
CA ALA A 147 -24.85 -13.95 5.54
C ALA A 147 -23.86 -12.74 5.55
N TYR A 148 -22.55 -13.00 5.77
CA TYR A 148 -21.50 -11.98 5.72
C TYR A 148 -21.27 -11.44 4.31
N ILE A 149 -21.38 -12.26 3.25
CA ILE A 149 -21.20 -11.81 1.86
C ILE A 149 -22.22 -10.71 1.51
N LEU A 150 -23.45 -10.81 2.01
CA LEU A 150 -24.48 -9.79 1.78
C LEU A 150 -24.09 -8.43 2.38
N ILE A 151 -23.69 -8.39 3.65
CA ILE A 151 -23.25 -7.15 4.31
C ILE A 151 -21.98 -6.60 3.66
N PHE A 152 -21.01 -7.46 3.35
CA PHE A 152 -19.79 -7.06 2.66
C PHE A 152 -20.11 -6.42 1.31
N THR A 153 -20.95 -7.06 0.48
CA THR A 153 -21.34 -6.55 -0.84
C THR A 153 -22.07 -5.21 -0.74
N LEU A 154 -23.00 -5.08 0.21
CA LEU A 154 -23.71 -3.83 0.48
C LEU A 154 -22.76 -2.70 0.90
N SER A 155 -21.81 -3.01 1.80
CA SER A 155 -20.76 -2.08 2.24
C SER A 155 -19.83 -1.69 1.08
N HIS A 156 -19.49 -2.63 0.21
CA HIS A 156 -18.62 -2.41 -0.95
C HIS A 156 -19.27 -1.47 -1.98
N ILE A 157 -20.59 -1.62 -2.21
CA ILE A 157 -21.34 -0.78 -3.16
C ILE A 157 -21.68 0.59 -2.57
N LEU A 158 -22.10 0.67 -1.31
CA LEU A 158 -22.57 1.94 -0.69
C LEU A 158 -21.44 2.79 -0.12
N LEU A 159 -20.33 2.18 0.32
CA LEU A 159 -19.24 2.88 1.01
C LEU A 159 -17.95 2.86 0.19
N THR A 160 -17.45 1.68 -0.18
CA THR A 160 -16.17 1.55 -0.88
C THR A 160 -16.21 2.17 -2.27
N PHE A 161 -17.23 1.88 -3.08
CA PHE A 161 -17.31 2.41 -4.45
C PHE A 161 -17.31 3.96 -4.51
N PRO A 162 -18.14 4.70 -3.75
CA PRO A 162 -18.08 6.16 -3.75
C PRO A 162 -16.75 6.72 -3.20
N LEU A 163 -16.09 6.06 -2.25
CA LEU A 163 -14.78 6.51 -1.75
C LEU A 163 -13.63 6.19 -2.73
N ALA A 164 -13.66 5.04 -3.40
CA ALA A 164 -12.69 4.67 -4.42
C ALA A 164 -12.78 5.61 -5.63
N LEU A 165 -14.00 5.99 -6.02
CA LEU A 165 -14.27 6.98 -7.05
C LEU A 165 -13.79 8.38 -6.63
N MET A 166 -13.96 8.74 -5.35
CA MET A 166 -13.47 9.99 -4.77
C MET A 166 -11.93 10.09 -4.79
N GLU A 167 -11.20 9.11 -4.22
CA GLU A 167 -9.73 9.13 -4.23
C GLU A 167 -9.17 9.13 -5.67
N MET A 168 -9.67 8.24 -6.54
CA MET A 168 -9.07 8.07 -7.87
C MET A 168 -9.35 9.25 -8.80
N SER A 169 -10.52 9.90 -8.66
CA SER A 169 -10.80 11.14 -9.40
C SER A 169 -9.97 12.33 -8.89
N ILE A 170 -9.73 12.46 -7.59
CA ILE A 170 -8.86 13.50 -7.02
C ILE A 170 -7.40 13.30 -7.46
N GLY A 171 -6.92 12.06 -7.49
CA GLY A 171 -5.61 11.70 -8.06
C GLY A 171 -5.49 12.10 -9.53
N GLN A 172 -6.45 11.69 -10.36
CA GLN A 172 -6.45 11.97 -11.80
C GLN A 172 -6.66 13.46 -12.13
N TYR A 173 -7.47 14.19 -11.34
CA TYR A 173 -7.68 15.63 -11.50
C TYR A 173 -6.41 16.43 -11.24
N SER A 174 -5.71 16.12 -10.14
CA SER A 174 -4.52 16.84 -9.70
C SER A 174 -3.25 16.43 -10.45
N SER A 175 -3.13 15.15 -10.84
CA SER A 175 -1.88 14.56 -11.37
C SER A 175 -0.68 14.71 -10.42
N LEU A 176 -0.93 14.84 -9.12
CA LEU A 176 0.07 15.00 -8.06
C LEU A 176 0.26 13.71 -7.26
N PRO A 177 1.46 13.43 -6.70
CA PRO A 177 1.66 12.30 -5.82
C PRO A 177 0.79 12.41 -4.56
N ALA A 178 0.23 11.29 -4.09
CA ALA A 178 -0.80 11.24 -3.03
C ALA A 178 -0.46 12.05 -1.77
N PHE A 179 0.81 12.07 -1.39
CA PHE A 179 1.33 12.84 -0.26
C PHE A 179 1.11 14.36 -0.39
N ALA A 180 1.27 14.93 -1.60
CA ALA A 180 1.23 16.37 -1.84
C ALA A 180 -0.17 16.94 -2.11
N ILE A 181 -1.13 16.07 -2.48
CA ILE A 181 -2.51 16.46 -2.86
C ILE A 181 -3.15 17.34 -1.79
N PHE A 182 -3.17 16.88 -0.53
CA PHE A 182 -3.88 17.58 0.54
C PHE A 182 -3.25 18.93 0.90
N GLU A 183 -1.93 19.08 0.84
CA GLU A 183 -1.26 20.39 1.04
C GLU A 183 -1.64 21.42 -0.05
N ARG A 184 -1.94 20.95 -1.27
CA ARG A 184 -2.42 21.83 -2.35
C ARG A 184 -3.92 22.13 -2.26
N ILE A 185 -4.74 21.25 -1.69
CA ILE A 185 -6.15 21.52 -1.34
C ILE A 185 -6.25 22.51 -0.17
N GLY A 186 -5.30 22.50 0.77
CA GLY A 186 -5.16 23.52 1.80
C GLY A 186 -3.88 23.31 2.63
N PRO A 187 -3.04 24.35 2.85
CA PRO A 187 -1.78 24.23 3.59
C PRO A 187 -1.87 23.58 4.98
N ALA A 188 -3.03 23.66 5.65
CA ALA A 188 -3.28 22.99 6.93
C ALA A 188 -3.31 21.45 6.81
N TYR A 189 -3.73 20.91 5.65
CA TYR A 189 -4.06 19.49 5.48
C TYR A 189 -2.90 18.60 5.05
N ALA A 190 -1.68 19.13 4.93
CA ALA A 190 -0.49 18.34 4.58
C ALA A 190 -0.26 17.15 5.52
N GLY A 191 -0.68 17.26 6.79
CA GLY A 191 -0.64 16.20 7.80
C GLY A 191 -1.33 14.89 7.37
N ILE A 192 -2.31 14.94 6.46
CA ILE A 192 -2.97 13.76 5.89
C ILE A 192 -1.99 12.95 5.03
N GLY A 193 -1.13 13.63 4.25
CA GLY A 193 -0.09 12.99 3.46
C GLY A 193 0.94 12.26 4.34
N TYR A 194 1.31 12.83 5.48
CA TYR A 194 2.16 12.18 6.48
C TYR A 194 1.47 10.97 7.13
N LEU A 195 0.18 11.07 7.48
CA LEU A 195 -0.59 9.94 8.04
C LEU A 195 -0.64 8.76 7.04
N ILE A 196 -0.91 9.03 5.77
CA ILE A 196 -0.89 8.02 4.69
C ILE A 196 0.52 7.39 4.57
N LEU A 197 1.59 8.18 4.64
CA LEU A 197 2.97 7.68 4.58
C LEU A 197 3.33 6.79 5.80
N VAL A 198 2.92 7.16 7.01
CA VAL A 198 3.16 6.36 8.23
C VAL A 198 2.37 5.05 8.19
N LEU A 199 1.09 5.10 7.81
CA LEU A 199 0.23 3.93 7.58
C LEU A 199 0.86 2.97 6.56
N ARG A 200 1.40 3.52 5.47
CA ARG A 200 2.08 2.76 4.40
C ARG A 200 3.33 2.04 4.88
N LEU A 201 4.21 2.73 5.60
CA LEU A 201 5.43 2.17 6.14
C LEU A 201 5.10 1.07 7.16
N PHE A 202 4.12 1.31 8.04
CA PHE A 202 3.64 0.33 9.01
C PHE A 202 3.11 -0.93 8.32
N PHE A 203 2.18 -0.84 7.38
CA PHE A 203 1.66 -2.05 6.72
C PHE A 203 2.70 -2.76 5.83
N THR A 204 3.61 -2.01 5.19
CA THR A 204 4.68 -2.63 4.38
C THR A 204 5.63 -3.44 5.26
N LEU A 205 5.96 -2.96 6.47
CA LEU A 205 6.67 -3.77 7.45
C LEU A 205 5.92 -5.08 7.74
N LEU A 206 4.63 -5.01 8.09
CA LEU A 206 3.81 -6.17 8.44
C LEU A 206 3.63 -7.17 7.29
N GLY A 207 3.38 -6.69 6.07
CA GLY A 207 3.24 -7.54 4.89
C GLY A 207 4.52 -8.26 4.49
N SER A 208 5.67 -7.70 4.85
CA SER A 208 6.98 -8.26 4.51
C SER A 208 7.52 -9.20 5.58
N ILE A 209 7.14 -8.97 6.83
CA ILE A 209 7.38 -9.85 7.99
C ILE A 209 6.92 -11.30 7.75
N GLU A 210 6.03 -11.53 6.78
CA GLU A 210 5.52 -12.84 6.40
C GLU A 210 6.52 -13.68 5.57
N SER A 211 7.77 -13.76 6.03
CA SER A 211 8.87 -14.52 5.41
C SER A 211 8.59 -16.03 5.31
N ARG A 212 7.61 -16.56 6.07
CA ARG A 212 7.17 -17.95 5.95
C ARG A 212 6.63 -18.25 4.55
N LEU A 213 6.00 -17.29 3.86
CA LEU A 213 5.55 -17.50 2.47
C LEU A 213 6.72 -17.90 1.54
N MET A 214 7.86 -17.21 1.65
CA MET A 214 9.06 -17.53 0.89
C MET A 214 9.68 -18.86 1.35
N THR A 215 9.62 -19.16 2.64
CA THR A 215 10.04 -20.47 3.18
C THR A 215 9.18 -21.60 2.60
N TYR A 216 7.86 -21.54 2.75
CA TYR A 216 6.91 -22.53 2.23
C TYR A 216 7.03 -22.71 0.71
N PHE A 217 7.26 -21.62 -0.04
CA PHE A 217 7.56 -21.69 -1.48
C PHE A 217 8.85 -22.50 -1.77
N ILE A 218 9.96 -22.17 -1.09
CA ILE A 218 11.25 -22.83 -1.32
C ILE A 218 11.23 -24.30 -0.89
N GLU A 219 10.68 -24.61 0.29
CA GLU A 219 10.60 -25.99 0.80
C GLU A 219 9.67 -26.83 -0.10
N SER A 220 8.49 -26.32 -0.49
CA SER A 220 7.60 -27.00 -1.45
C SER A 220 8.27 -27.23 -2.81
N LEU A 221 8.96 -26.22 -3.36
CA LEU A 221 9.66 -26.35 -4.63
C LEU A 221 10.81 -27.38 -4.55
N GLY A 222 11.53 -27.41 -3.42
CA GLY A 222 12.56 -28.41 -3.13
C GLY A 222 11.99 -29.83 -3.05
N SER A 223 10.86 -30.01 -2.36
CA SER A 223 10.15 -31.30 -2.27
C SER A 223 9.55 -31.75 -3.60
N MET A 224 9.10 -30.83 -4.45
CA MET A 224 8.68 -31.14 -5.82
C MET A 224 9.84 -31.70 -6.65
N MET A 225 11.02 -31.07 -6.58
CA MET A 225 12.20 -31.48 -7.35
C MET A 225 12.82 -32.79 -6.84
N THR A 226 12.95 -32.94 -5.53
CA THR A 226 13.68 -34.07 -4.90
C THR A 226 12.79 -35.24 -4.50
N GLY A 227 11.51 -34.99 -4.20
CA GLY A 227 10.63 -35.94 -3.53
C GLY A 227 10.81 -36.03 -2.00
N ASN A 228 11.73 -35.26 -1.40
CA ASN A 228 11.97 -35.23 0.04
C ASN A 228 10.95 -34.33 0.76
N ASP A 229 10.22 -34.86 1.74
CA ASP A 229 9.21 -34.17 2.55
C ASP A 229 9.59 -34.08 4.06
N ASP A 230 10.88 -34.30 4.38
CA ASP A 230 11.38 -34.41 5.76
C ASP A 230 11.06 -33.19 6.62
N TRP A 231 10.97 -32.00 6.00
CA TRP A 231 10.69 -30.73 6.68
C TRP A 231 9.33 -30.68 7.40
N MET A 232 8.43 -31.62 7.08
CA MET A 232 7.10 -31.78 7.67
C MET A 232 7.00 -32.97 8.63
N ARG A 233 7.87 -33.97 8.49
CA ARG A 233 7.79 -35.24 9.23
C ARG A 233 8.37 -35.10 10.63
N CYS A 234 7.57 -35.42 11.66
CA CYS A 234 8.01 -35.27 13.04
C CYS A 234 9.17 -36.22 13.40
N LYS A 235 9.27 -37.37 12.73
CA LYS A 235 10.33 -38.38 12.91
C LYS A 235 11.75 -37.84 12.80
N HIS A 236 11.99 -36.78 12.01
CA HIS A 236 13.32 -36.19 11.85
C HIS A 236 13.64 -35.10 12.89
N TYR A 237 12.69 -34.76 13.77
CA TYR A 237 12.80 -33.67 14.74
C TYR A 237 12.29 -34.06 16.15
N PRO A 238 12.82 -35.13 16.78
CA PRO A 238 12.30 -35.70 18.03
C PRO A 238 12.42 -34.78 19.26
N ALA A 239 13.18 -33.67 19.16
CA ALA A 239 13.28 -32.66 20.22
C ALA A 239 12.17 -31.58 20.17
N VAL A 240 11.22 -31.69 19.22
CA VAL A 240 10.18 -30.69 18.95
C VAL A 240 8.80 -31.29 19.18
N PHE A 241 7.93 -30.60 19.92
CA PHE A 241 6.51 -30.94 19.99
C PHE A 241 5.83 -30.70 18.64
N CYS A 242 5.85 -31.75 17.82
CA CYS A 242 5.40 -31.77 16.44
C CYS A 242 4.18 -32.69 16.29
N ARG A 243 3.24 -32.30 15.43
CA ARG A 243 2.07 -33.08 15.04
C ARG A 243 2.04 -33.25 13.52
N GLU A 244 1.80 -34.48 13.05
CA GLU A 244 1.53 -34.73 11.63
C GLU A 244 0.04 -34.43 11.38
N PRO A 245 -0.32 -33.36 10.64
CA PRO A 245 -1.63 -32.70 10.75
C PRO A 245 -2.83 -33.52 10.24
N LEU A 246 -2.58 -34.65 9.57
CA LEU A 246 -3.59 -35.54 8.99
C LEU A 246 -3.65 -36.91 9.67
N LYS A 247 -2.74 -37.20 10.62
CA LYS A 247 -2.67 -38.49 11.30
C LYS A 247 -3.54 -38.48 12.57
N VAL A 248 -4.72 -39.07 12.49
CA VAL A 248 -5.76 -38.94 13.52
C VAL A 248 -5.57 -39.94 14.66
N CYS A 249 -4.74 -39.61 15.66
CA CYS A 249 -4.61 -40.39 16.91
C CYS A 249 -5.43 -39.80 18.09
N GLY A 250 -6.23 -38.76 17.86
CA GLY A 250 -6.87 -37.99 18.93
C GLY A 250 -5.85 -37.35 19.89
N ILE A 251 -6.06 -37.47 21.19
CA ILE A 251 -5.12 -36.99 22.22
C ILE A 251 -3.83 -37.83 22.35
N HIS A 252 -3.76 -38.99 21.68
CA HIS A 252 -2.63 -39.95 21.78
C HIS A 252 -1.49 -39.68 20.79
N GLN A 253 -1.54 -38.58 20.03
CA GLN A 253 -0.49 -38.24 19.07
C GLN A 253 0.68 -37.52 19.74
N VAL A 254 1.84 -38.17 19.83
CA VAL A 254 3.05 -37.63 20.44
C VAL A 254 4.24 -37.84 19.51
N PHE A 255 4.98 -36.78 19.21
CA PHE A 255 6.09 -36.75 18.23
C PHE A 255 5.76 -37.33 16.84
N GLY A 256 4.49 -37.31 16.46
CA GLY A 256 3.99 -37.86 15.19
C GLY A 256 3.64 -39.34 15.22
N GLU A 257 3.81 -40.07 16.32
CA GLU A 257 3.31 -41.44 16.47
C GLU A 257 2.01 -41.47 17.30
N CYS A 258 1.18 -42.50 17.09
CA CYS A 258 0.00 -42.76 17.93
C CYS A 258 0.44 -43.72 19.03
N ASP A 259 0.42 -43.30 20.30
CA ASP A 259 0.68 -44.21 21.43
C ASP A 259 -0.62 -44.59 22.14
N ASP A 260 -1.15 -45.76 21.78
CA ASP A 260 -2.39 -46.33 22.36
C ASP A 260 -2.23 -46.75 23.83
N ARG A 261 -1.01 -46.65 24.40
CA ARG A 261 -0.78 -46.93 25.82
C ARG A 261 -1.49 -45.88 26.68
N GLN A 262 -2.16 -46.34 27.73
CA GLN A 262 -2.58 -45.45 28.81
C GLN A 262 -1.35 -44.73 29.36
N PHE A 263 -1.35 -43.39 29.30
CA PHE A 263 -0.22 -42.58 29.73
C PHE A 263 0.03 -42.74 31.23
N ASP A 264 1.02 -43.57 31.57
CA ASP A 264 1.45 -43.80 32.93
C ASP A 264 2.19 -42.56 33.47
N THR A 265 1.39 -41.67 34.07
CA THR A 265 1.83 -40.39 34.64
C THR A 265 2.96 -40.50 35.65
N SER A 266 3.24 -41.69 36.21
CA SER A 266 4.34 -41.90 37.15
C SER A 266 5.74 -41.84 36.50
N LYS A 267 5.85 -42.06 35.19
CA LYS A 267 7.15 -42.29 34.51
C LYS A 267 7.82 -41.03 33.93
N VAL A 268 7.18 -39.87 33.95
CA VAL A 268 7.72 -38.63 33.37
C VAL A 268 7.55 -37.45 34.35
N PRO A 269 8.57 -37.14 35.19
CA PRO A 269 8.42 -36.21 36.32
C PRO A 269 8.00 -34.76 35.96
N ASN A 270 8.25 -34.32 34.73
CA ASN A 270 7.89 -32.97 34.26
C ASN A 270 6.60 -32.91 33.41
N MET A 271 5.87 -34.04 33.28
CA MET A 271 4.70 -34.15 32.41
C MET A 271 3.56 -33.21 32.83
N THR A 272 3.40 -32.90 34.12
CA THR A 272 2.33 -32.01 34.62
C THR A 272 2.50 -30.58 34.12
N LEU A 273 3.74 -30.06 34.15
CA LEU A 273 4.05 -28.72 33.67
C LEU A 273 3.89 -28.65 32.14
N LEU A 274 4.32 -29.70 31.43
CA LEU A 274 4.09 -29.87 30.00
C LEU A 274 2.59 -29.95 29.65
N TYR A 275 1.78 -30.69 30.41
CA TYR A 275 0.34 -30.82 30.21
C TYR A 275 -0.40 -29.49 30.43
N PHE A 276 -0.01 -28.72 31.45
CA PHE A 276 -0.50 -27.35 31.61
C PHE A 276 -0.05 -26.43 30.47
N HIS A 277 1.16 -26.60 29.94
CA HIS A 277 1.61 -25.86 28.75
C HIS A 277 0.77 -26.23 27.53
N ILE A 278 0.59 -27.52 27.24
CA ILE A 278 -0.25 -28.08 26.16
C ILE A 278 -1.70 -27.57 26.27
N ARG A 279 -2.23 -27.42 27.47
CA ARG A 279 -3.59 -26.91 27.72
C ARG A 279 -3.71 -25.39 27.61
N SER A 280 -2.61 -24.64 27.60
CA SER A 280 -2.63 -23.20 27.31
C SER A 280 -2.91 -22.95 25.82
N GLU A 281 -3.76 -21.98 25.51
CA GLU A 281 -4.40 -21.90 24.19
C GLU A 281 -3.40 -21.75 23.02
N GLY A 282 -2.25 -21.11 23.25
CA GLY A 282 -1.16 -20.97 22.27
C GLY A 282 -0.37 -22.25 21.97
N ALA A 283 -0.30 -23.23 22.88
CA ALA A 283 0.49 -24.44 22.65
C ALA A 283 -0.13 -25.38 21.60
N ASN A 284 -1.46 -25.35 21.45
CA ASN A 284 -2.15 -26.02 20.34
C ASN A 284 -1.62 -25.58 18.97
N PHE A 285 -1.14 -24.32 18.87
CA PHE A 285 -0.67 -23.75 17.62
C PHE A 285 0.72 -24.24 17.20
N VAL A 286 1.59 -24.49 18.18
CA VAL A 286 2.96 -24.98 17.97
C VAL A 286 2.96 -26.29 17.18
N GLY A 287 2.14 -27.26 17.61
CA GLY A 287 2.14 -28.61 17.05
C GLY A 287 1.80 -28.70 15.56
N PHE A 288 1.00 -27.79 15.01
CA PHE A 288 0.66 -27.77 13.58
C PHE A 288 1.71 -27.07 12.71
N THR A 289 2.71 -26.40 13.29
CA THR A 289 3.78 -25.77 12.49
C THR A 289 4.74 -26.86 12.02
N PRO A 290 5.05 -27.00 10.70
CA PRO A 290 6.03 -27.97 10.24
C PRO A 290 7.37 -27.84 10.99
N PRO A 291 7.94 -28.94 11.52
CA PRO A 291 8.95 -28.89 12.57
C PRO A 291 10.23 -28.15 12.17
N LYS A 292 10.65 -28.25 10.91
CA LYS A 292 11.78 -27.47 10.37
C LYS A 292 11.53 -25.96 10.43
N ILE A 293 10.30 -25.53 10.13
CA ILE A 293 9.89 -24.12 10.13
C ILE A 293 9.73 -23.61 11.57
N PHE A 294 9.24 -24.45 12.47
CA PHE A 294 9.18 -24.13 13.91
C PHE A 294 10.58 -23.93 14.50
N LEU A 295 11.52 -24.85 14.26
CA LEU A 295 12.92 -24.71 14.68
C LEU A 295 13.59 -23.47 14.08
N ARG A 296 13.37 -23.20 12.78
CA ARG A 296 13.83 -21.99 12.10
C ARG A 296 13.31 -20.70 12.76
N ARG A 297 12.11 -20.70 13.35
CA ARG A 297 11.60 -19.56 14.13
C ARG A 297 12.30 -19.40 15.49
N GLN A 298 12.65 -20.50 16.17
CA GLN A 298 13.28 -20.45 17.50
C GLN A 298 14.80 -20.20 17.47
N GLN A 299 15.49 -20.58 16.39
CA GLN A 299 16.94 -20.50 16.29
C GLN A 299 17.42 -19.16 15.69
N LEU A 300 18.48 -18.58 16.28
CA LEU A 300 19.09 -17.32 15.82
C LEU A 300 19.57 -17.39 14.36
N PHE A 301 20.02 -18.55 13.88
CA PHE A 301 20.36 -18.76 12.46
C PHE A 301 19.15 -18.65 11.53
N GLY A 302 17.98 -19.16 11.93
CA GLY A 302 16.75 -19.08 11.14
C GLY A 302 16.13 -17.67 11.10
N VAL A 303 16.46 -16.83 12.08
CA VAL A 303 16.23 -15.37 12.03
C VAL A 303 17.07 -14.74 10.92
N VAL A 304 18.36 -15.10 10.80
CA VAL A 304 19.24 -14.63 9.71
C VAL A 304 18.73 -15.11 8.34
N GLU A 305 18.37 -16.39 8.19
CA GLU A 305 17.77 -16.90 6.95
C GLU A 305 16.48 -16.12 6.59
N SER A 306 15.62 -15.84 7.57
CA SER A 306 14.41 -15.05 7.38
C SER A 306 14.71 -13.64 6.86
N HIS A 307 15.77 -12.99 7.33
CA HIS A 307 16.21 -11.68 6.84
C HIS A 307 16.76 -11.74 5.40
N VAL A 308 17.41 -12.85 5.00
CA VAL A 308 17.89 -13.04 3.62
C VAL A 308 16.71 -13.26 2.65
N LEU A 309 15.71 -14.07 3.03
CA LEU A 309 14.49 -14.26 2.24
C LEU A 309 13.68 -12.95 2.11
N LEU A 310 13.62 -12.17 3.18
CA LEU A 310 13.02 -10.83 3.22
C LEU A 310 13.74 -9.86 2.26
N LEU A 311 15.07 -9.83 2.31
CA LEU A 311 15.92 -9.06 1.40
C LEU A 311 15.67 -9.42 -0.07
N LEU A 312 15.53 -10.71 -0.38
CA LEU A 312 15.24 -11.19 -1.73
C LEU A 312 13.87 -10.71 -2.22
N LEU A 313 12.83 -10.77 -1.39
CA LEU A 313 11.49 -10.24 -1.71
C LEU A 313 11.53 -8.72 -1.98
N PHE A 314 12.29 -7.97 -1.18
CA PHE A 314 12.51 -6.54 -1.41
C PHE A 314 13.38 -6.23 -2.63
N PHE A 315 14.33 -7.09 -2.98
CA PHE A 315 15.10 -6.94 -4.21
C PHE A 315 14.23 -7.18 -5.45
N CYS A 316 13.37 -8.19 -5.45
CA CYS A 316 12.40 -8.45 -6.53
C CYS A 316 11.41 -7.29 -6.72
N THR A 317 10.72 -6.86 -5.65
CA THR A 317 9.80 -5.71 -5.70
C THR A 317 10.51 -4.39 -6.01
N GLY A 318 11.71 -4.21 -5.44
CA GLY A 318 12.57 -3.07 -5.66
C GLY A 318 13.08 -2.96 -7.10
N PHE A 319 13.41 -4.06 -7.77
CA PHE A 319 13.79 -4.04 -9.20
C PHE A 319 12.65 -3.53 -10.08
N ILE A 320 11.41 -3.94 -9.78
CA ILE A 320 10.22 -3.45 -10.49
C ILE A 320 10.02 -1.94 -10.21
N ALA A 321 10.14 -1.51 -8.95
CA ALA A 321 10.06 -0.09 -8.56
C ALA A 321 11.24 0.78 -9.09
N TYR A 322 12.43 0.20 -9.30
CA TYR A 322 13.58 0.86 -9.92
C TYR A 322 13.31 1.21 -11.39
N LYS A 323 12.66 0.29 -12.13
CA LYS A 323 12.14 0.54 -13.49
C LYS A 323 10.87 1.43 -13.48
N GLY A 324 10.12 1.40 -12.38
CA GLY A 324 9.02 2.30 -12.04
C GLY A 324 7.65 1.93 -12.59
N MET A 325 6.62 2.71 -12.23
CA MET A 325 5.21 2.46 -12.59
C MET A 325 4.96 2.13 -14.07
N LYS A 326 5.68 2.78 -15.00
CA LYS A 326 5.58 2.55 -16.46
C LYS A 326 6.08 1.17 -16.91
N PHE A 327 6.87 0.47 -16.09
CA PHE A 327 7.29 -0.92 -16.28
C PHE A 327 6.34 -1.87 -15.53
N PHE A 328 5.98 -1.56 -14.28
CA PHE A 328 5.00 -2.32 -13.51
C PHE A 328 3.67 -2.52 -14.29
N MET A 329 3.09 -1.44 -14.83
CA MET A 329 1.86 -1.52 -15.63
C MET A 329 2.00 -2.35 -16.91
N LYS A 330 3.20 -2.52 -17.48
CA LYS A 330 3.42 -3.41 -18.63
C LYS A 330 3.43 -4.89 -18.23
N ILE A 331 3.96 -5.20 -17.06
CA ILE A 331 4.08 -6.56 -16.52
C ILE A 331 2.85 -6.97 -15.71
N SER A 332 1.96 -6.03 -15.37
CA SER A 332 0.72 -6.25 -14.60
C SER A 332 -0.01 -7.55 -14.95
N TRP A 333 -0.35 -7.77 -16.23
CA TRP A 333 -1.04 -8.97 -16.68
C TRP A 333 -0.27 -10.28 -16.49
N LEU A 334 1.06 -10.29 -16.54
CA LEU A 334 1.85 -11.49 -16.22
C LEU A 334 1.68 -11.87 -14.75
N LEU A 335 1.68 -10.88 -13.85
CA LEU A 335 1.46 -11.10 -12.42
C LEU A 335 0.02 -11.55 -12.13
N VAL A 336 -0.97 -10.97 -12.83
CA VAL A 336 -2.38 -11.41 -12.77
C VAL A 336 -2.52 -12.88 -13.19
N THR A 337 -1.93 -13.28 -14.32
CA THR A 337 -1.97 -14.67 -14.77
C THR A 337 -1.32 -15.62 -13.77
N LEU A 338 -0.15 -15.27 -13.19
CA LEU A 338 0.51 -16.09 -12.17
C LEU A 338 -0.34 -16.23 -10.90
N ILE A 339 -1.02 -15.17 -10.47
CA ILE A 339 -1.97 -15.22 -9.33
C ILE A 339 -3.15 -16.15 -9.66
N ILE A 340 -3.80 -15.97 -10.82
CA ILE A 340 -4.96 -16.78 -11.23
C ILE A 340 -4.58 -18.26 -11.38
N VAL A 341 -3.40 -18.56 -11.93
CA VAL A 341 -2.89 -19.94 -12.05
C VAL A 341 -2.62 -20.55 -10.69
N GLY A 342 -1.98 -19.84 -9.74
CA GLY A 342 -1.70 -20.38 -8.41
C GLY A 342 -2.95 -20.65 -7.58
N TYR A 343 -3.88 -19.69 -7.49
CA TYR A 343 -5.15 -19.90 -6.78
C TYR A 343 -6.10 -20.88 -7.52
N GLY A 344 -6.05 -20.93 -8.86
CA GLY A 344 -6.82 -21.88 -9.67
C GLY A 344 -6.31 -23.31 -9.54
N ALA A 345 -5.00 -23.52 -9.51
CA ALA A 345 -4.40 -24.83 -9.34
C ALA A 345 -4.73 -25.43 -7.96
N ILE A 346 -4.63 -24.65 -6.88
CA ILE A 346 -4.98 -25.15 -5.53
C ILE A 346 -6.48 -25.41 -5.38
N TRP A 347 -7.34 -24.57 -5.96
CA TRP A 347 -8.79 -24.82 -5.99
C TRP A 347 -9.13 -26.12 -6.72
N ALA A 348 -8.56 -26.36 -7.90
CA ALA A 348 -8.80 -27.59 -8.67
C ALA A 348 -8.24 -28.84 -7.98
N TYR A 349 -7.07 -28.74 -7.34
CA TYR A 349 -6.43 -29.84 -6.61
C TYR A 349 -7.17 -30.20 -5.32
N LEU A 350 -7.57 -29.20 -4.51
CA LEU A 350 -8.34 -29.46 -3.29
C LEU A 350 -9.78 -29.89 -3.62
N GLY A 351 -10.33 -29.42 -4.74
CA GLY A 351 -11.65 -29.83 -5.24
C GLY A 351 -11.73 -31.24 -5.82
N SER A 352 -10.61 -31.90 -6.14
CA SER A 352 -10.58 -33.33 -6.49
C SER A 352 -10.31 -34.25 -5.30
N ILE A 353 -9.90 -33.70 -4.15
CA ILE A 353 -9.60 -34.44 -2.91
C ILE A 353 -10.77 -34.35 -1.93
N PHE A 354 -11.26 -33.14 -1.64
CA PHE A 354 -12.34 -32.92 -0.67
C PHE A 354 -13.70 -32.98 -1.34
N SER A 355 -14.53 -33.91 -0.90
CA SER A 355 -15.81 -34.20 -1.58
C SER A 355 -16.87 -33.14 -1.27
N PRO A 356 -17.74 -32.76 -2.23
CA PRO A 356 -18.78 -31.75 -2.02
C PRO A 356 -19.72 -31.92 -0.80
N PRO A 357 -20.04 -33.14 -0.31
CA PRO A 357 -20.81 -33.30 0.93
C PRO A 357 -20.09 -32.76 2.17
N GLU A 358 -18.75 -32.81 2.21
CA GLU A 358 -17.95 -32.30 3.34
C GLU A 358 -17.94 -30.77 3.36
N TRP A 359 -17.91 -30.15 2.18
CA TRP A 359 -18.15 -28.71 2.03
C TRP A 359 -19.57 -28.34 2.51
N GLY A 360 -20.52 -29.27 2.33
CA GLY A 360 -21.90 -29.16 2.78
C GLY A 360 -22.07 -28.94 4.30
N SER A 361 -21.10 -29.36 5.13
CA SER A 361 -21.08 -29.08 6.56
C SER A 361 -21.19 -27.58 6.87
N TYR A 362 -20.60 -26.73 6.02
CA TYR A 362 -20.65 -25.27 6.16
C TYR A 362 -21.93 -24.60 5.62
N LYS A 363 -22.83 -25.30 4.92
CA LYS A 363 -24.14 -24.72 4.57
C LYS A 363 -24.93 -24.33 5.82
N ASN A 364 -24.84 -25.16 6.86
CA ASN A 364 -25.51 -24.96 8.15
C ASN A 364 -24.86 -23.86 9.02
N VAL A 365 -23.70 -23.30 8.62
CA VAL A 365 -23.07 -22.17 9.32
C VAL A 365 -23.73 -20.82 8.93
N THR A 366 -24.70 -20.81 8.01
CA THR A 366 -25.39 -19.59 7.56
C THR A 366 -26.33 -18.98 8.62
N ASN A 367 -25.80 -18.15 9.52
CA ASN A 367 -26.57 -17.54 10.61
C ASN A 367 -27.01 -16.10 10.31
N TRP A 368 -28.22 -15.95 9.78
CA TRP A 368 -28.83 -14.65 9.50
C TRP A 368 -29.12 -13.80 10.75
N THR A 369 -29.24 -14.40 11.94
CA THR A 369 -29.57 -13.66 13.17
C THR A 369 -28.41 -12.77 13.64
N MET A 370 -27.16 -13.21 13.45
CA MET A 370 -25.95 -12.44 13.77
C MET A 370 -25.90 -11.10 13.03
N LEU A 371 -26.44 -11.02 11.81
CA LEU A 371 -26.51 -9.77 11.04
C LEU A 371 -27.38 -8.68 11.70
N LEU A 372 -28.33 -9.10 12.53
CA LEU A 372 -29.33 -8.25 13.19
C LEU A 372 -28.96 -7.96 14.65
N THR A 373 -28.25 -8.87 15.32
CA THR A 373 -27.89 -8.76 16.74
C THR A 373 -26.48 -8.20 16.99
N GLU A 374 -25.49 -8.54 16.16
CA GLU A 374 -24.09 -8.22 16.42
C GLU A 374 -23.60 -7.01 15.60
N ARG A 375 -23.48 -5.84 16.27
CA ARG A 375 -22.91 -4.61 15.68
C ARG A 375 -21.55 -4.83 15.00
N HIS A 376 -20.71 -5.70 15.57
CA HIS A 376 -19.35 -5.94 15.11
C HIS A 376 -19.26 -6.57 13.71
N VAL A 377 -20.30 -7.31 13.27
CA VAL A 377 -20.35 -7.86 11.91
C VAL A 377 -20.33 -6.74 10.86
N TRP A 378 -21.08 -5.67 11.11
CA TRP A 378 -21.12 -4.49 10.25
C TRP A 378 -19.80 -3.70 10.31
N THR A 379 -19.18 -3.58 11.49
CA THR A 379 -17.88 -2.87 11.60
C THR A 379 -16.78 -3.58 10.81
N ASP A 380 -16.73 -4.91 10.91
CA ASP A 380 -15.68 -5.72 10.29
C ASP A 380 -15.90 -5.84 8.78
N ALA A 381 -17.15 -5.95 8.33
CA ALA A 381 -17.50 -5.83 6.92
C ALA A 381 -17.09 -4.48 6.32
N MET A 382 -17.28 -3.36 7.03
CA MET A 382 -16.83 -2.03 6.59
C MET A 382 -15.29 -1.93 6.50
N TYR A 383 -14.55 -2.46 7.49
CA TYR A 383 -13.09 -2.50 7.42
C TYR A 383 -12.61 -3.34 6.22
N SER A 384 -13.20 -4.52 6.03
CA SER A 384 -12.85 -5.45 4.96
C SER A 384 -13.18 -4.87 3.58
N SER A 385 -14.33 -4.18 3.44
CA SER A 385 -14.73 -3.54 2.20
C SER A 385 -13.80 -2.37 1.82
N LEU A 386 -13.22 -1.65 2.79
CA LEU A 386 -12.24 -0.59 2.52
C LEU A 386 -10.86 -1.18 2.16
N ARG A 387 -10.36 -2.13 2.97
CA ARG A 387 -9.06 -2.78 2.78
C ARG A 387 -8.93 -3.47 1.43
N SER A 388 -9.95 -4.21 1.01
CA SER A 388 -10.00 -4.96 -0.25
C SER A 388 -9.82 -4.13 -1.53
N VAL A 389 -10.00 -2.80 -1.46
CA VAL A 389 -9.78 -1.84 -2.57
C VAL A 389 -8.68 -0.82 -2.23
N ASN A 390 -8.03 -0.93 -1.07
CA ASN A 390 -7.00 -0.02 -0.56
C ASN A 390 -7.46 1.46 -0.42
N VAL A 391 -8.73 1.68 -0.08
CA VAL A 391 -9.28 3.00 0.23
C VAL A 391 -8.69 3.50 1.55
N GLY A 392 -8.26 4.77 1.62
CA GLY A 392 -7.56 5.35 2.77
C GLY A 392 -6.04 5.15 2.74
N HIS A 393 -5.53 4.27 1.87
CA HIS A 393 -4.10 3.94 1.76
C HIS A 393 -3.37 4.84 0.74
N GLY A 394 -4.10 5.69 0.00
CA GLY A 394 -3.55 6.48 -1.10
C GLY A 394 -3.06 5.67 -2.32
N THR A 395 -3.44 4.38 -2.43
CA THR A 395 -3.20 3.61 -3.68
C THR A 395 -3.90 4.30 -4.84
N LEU A 396 -5.16 4.71 -4.61
CA LEU A 396 -6.05 5.20 -5.65
C LEU A 396 -5.74 6.66 -6.02
N LEU A 397 -5.36 7.47 -5.03
CA LEU A 397 -4.72 8.78 -5.25
C LEU A 397 -3.48 8.64 -6.15
N THR A 398 -2.58 7.70 -5.84
CA THR A 398 -1.33 7.49 -6.60
C THR A 398 -1.60 6.94 -8.00
N LEU A 399 -2.44 5.91 -8.13
CA LEU A 399 -2.84 5.36 -9.44
C LEU A 399 -3.50 6.44 -10.30
N GLY A 400 -4.48 7.16 -9.74
CA GLY A 400 -5.15 8.27 -10.41
C GLY A 400 -4.15 9.30 -10.92
N SER A 401 -3.13 9.66 -10.15
CA SER A 401 -2.08 10.61 -10.58
C SER A 401 -1.26 10.13 -11.79
N THR A 402 -1.22 8.81 -12.05
CA THR A 402 -0.57 8.23 -13.24
C THR A 402 -1.49 8.08 -14.45
N CYS A 403 -2.81 8.31 -14.29
CA CYS A 403 -3.81 8.20 -15.36
C CYS A 403 -3.84 9.46 -16.24
N GLU A 404 -4.35 9.32 -17.47
CA GLU A 404 -4.63 10.48 -18.33
C GLU A 404 -5.84 11.26 -17.83
N PHE A 405 -5.82 12.60 -17.93
CA PHE A 405 -6.87 13.48 -17.40
C PHE A 405 -8.29 13.11 -17.88
N LYS A 406 -8.41 12.64 -19.13
CA LYS A 406 -9.67 12.25 -19.79
C LYS A 406 -10.07 10.78 -19.57
N ASN A 407 -9.34 10.03 -18.75
CA ASN A 407 -9.63 8.62 -18.47
C ASN A 407 -10.94 8.46 -17.66
N ASN A 408 -11.64 7.36 -17.85
CA ASN A 408 -12.95 7.11 -17.26
C ASN A 408 -12.86 6.46 -15.86
N ALA A 409 -12.49 7.26 -14.85
CA ALA A 409 -12.36 6.79 -13.47
C ALA A 409 -13.63 6.13 -12.92
N ILE A 410 -14.84 6.47 -13.39
CA ILE A 410 -16.09 5.79 -13.02
C ILE A 410 -16.05 4.30 -13.41
N ARG A 411 -15.71 3.99 -14.66
CA ARG A 411 -15.55 2.60 -15.15
C ARG A 411 -14.49 1.87 -14.32
N ASP A 412 -13.38 2.54 -14.06
CA ASP A 412 -12.22 1.92 -13.41
C ASP A 412 -12.47 1.65 -11.92
N SER A 413 -13.20 2.53 -11.22
CA SER A 413 -13.66 2.28 -9.85
C SER A 413 -14.72 1.16 -9.79
N MET A 414 -15.63 1.07 -10.77
CA MET A 414 -16.58 -0.05 -10.87
C MET A 414 -15.85 -1.38 -11.09
N LEU A 415 -14.89 -1.43 -12.02
CA LEU A 415 -14.07 -2.63 -12.28
C LEU A 415 -13.25 -3.05 -11.07
N LEU A 416 -12.67 -2.10 -10.33
CA LEU A 416 -11.87 -2.37 -9.13
C LEU A 416 -12.69 -3.00 -8.00
N VAL A 417 -13.90 -2.47 -7.75
CA VAL A 417 -14.87 -3.00 -6.78
C VAL A 417 -15.42 -4.36 -7.23
N PHE A 418 -15.64 -4.55 -8.53
CA PHE A 418 -16.03 -5.85 -9.09
C PHE A 418 -14.92 -6.91 -8.94
N PHE A 419 -13.67 -6.59 -9.29
CA PHE A 419 -12.54 -7.53 -9.15
C PHE A 419 -12.30 -7.91 -7.69
N ALA A 420 -12.38 -6.94 -6.76
CA ALA A 420 -12.28 -7.22 -5.34
C ALA A 420 -13.37 -8.19 -4.85
N LEU A 421 -14.64 -7.91 -5.15
CA LEU A 421 -15.75 -8.81 -4.78
C LEU A 421 -15.63 -10.20 -5.42
N ALA A 422 -15.33 -10.27 -6.72
CA ALA A 422 -15.18 -11.53 -7.44
C ALA A 422 -14.02 -12.38 -6.89
N LEU A 423 -12.87 -11.76 -6.60
CA LEU A 423 -11.74 -12.43 -5.98
C LEU A 423 -12.08 -12.91 -4.56
N ARG A 424 -12.87 -12.16 -3.79
CA ARG A 424 -13.28 -12.54 -2.43
C ARG A 424 -14.21 -13.75 -2.42
N ILE A 425 -15.16 -13.80 -3.36
CA ILE A 425 -16.02 -14.98 -3.57
C ILE A 425 -15.17 -16.19 -4.01
N PHE A 426 -14.26 -16.01 -4.96
CA PHE A 426 -13.36 -17.07 -5.42
C PHE A 426 -12.43 -17.59 -4.30
N ALA A 427 -11.91 -16.70 -3.46
CA ALA A 427 -11.03 -17.05 -2.35
C ALA A 427 -11.73 -17.92 -1.27
N ILE A 428 -13.03 -17.77 -1.05
CA ILE A 428 -13.79 -18.69 -0.17
C ILE A 428 -13.69 -20.13 -0.70
N TYR A 429 -13.83 -20.35 -2.02
CA TYR A 429 -13.72 -21.68 -2.61
C TYR A 429 -12.26 -22.18 -2.69
N ALA A 430 -11.29 -21.30 -2.96
CA ALA A 430 -9.88 -21.68 -3.09
C ALA A 430 -9.18 -21.90 -1.73
N LEU A 431 -9.61 -21.21 -0.67
CA LEU A 431 -9.01 -21.30 0.68
C LEU A 431 -9.89 -22.00 1.72
N GLY A 432 -11.19 -22.14 1.47
CA GLY A 432 -12.13 -22.81 2.37
C GLY A 432 -11.73 -24.22 2.81
N PRO A 433 -11.17 -25.09 1.94
CA PRO A 433 -10.69 -26.40 2.37
C PRO A 433 -9.57 -26.35 3.42
N PHE A 434 -8.72 -25.31 3.42
CA PHE A 434 -7.72 -25.10 4.48
C PHE A 434 -8.37 -24.80 5.83
N MET A 435 -9.45 -24.00 5.82
CA MET A 435 -10.25 -23.68 7.01
C MET A 435 -10.95 -24.92 7.57
N GLN A 436 -11.42 -25.82 6.69
CA GLN A 436 -11.98 -27.12 7.09
C GLN A 436 -10.90 -28.04 7.69
N MET A 437 -9.75 -28.20 7.04
CA MET A 437 -8.64 -28.98 7.59
C MET A 437 -8.18 -28.43 8.96
N ALA A 438 -8.12 -27.10 9.10
CA ALA A 438 -7.82 -26.39 10.35
C ALA A 438 -8.84 -26.63 11.47
N TYR A 439 -10.13 -26.78 11.14
CA TYR A 439 -11.15 -27.16 12.12
C TYR A 439 -11.07 -28.65 12.49
N LEU A 440 -10.95 -29.54 11.49
CA LEU A 440 -10.89 -31.00 11.71
C LEU A 440 -9.67 -31.41 12.54
N SER A 441 -8.50 -30.80 12.31
CA SER A 441 -7.27 -31.10 13.03
C SER A 441 -7.28 -30.70 14.51
N ILE A 442 -8.19 -29.80 14.91
CA ILE A 442 -8.43 -29.38 16.30
C ILE A 442 -9.65 -30.09 16.90
N LYS A 443 -10.67 -30.42 16.10
CA LYS A 443 -11.81 -31.26 16.55
C LYS A 443 -11.35 -32.65 16.99
N SER A 444 -10.32 -33.22 16.35
CA SER A 444 -9.72 -34.49 16.80
C SER A 444 -9.03 -34.38 18.17
N TRP A 445 -8.63 -33.18 18.59
CA TRP A 445 -7.92 -32.93 19.84
C TRP A 445 -8.86 -32.64 21.01
N ASN A 446 -9.89 -31.82 20.78
CA ASN A 446 -10.91 -31.51 21.78
C ASN A 446 -12.03 -32.57 21.72
N SER A 447 -12.04 -33.49 22.68
CA SER A 447 -13.11 -34.50 22.84
C SER A 447 -14.49 -33.91 23.12
N GLY A 448 -14.57 -32.64 23.56
CA GLY A 448 -15.80 -31.87 23.56
C GLY A 448 -16.13 -31.37 22.15
N ALA A 449 -17.29 -31.76 21.63
CA ALA A 449 -17.77 -31.38 20.30
C ALA A 449 -18.11 -29.87 20.21
N MET A 450 -17.08 -29.05 19.99
CA MET A 450 -17.22 -27.62 19.75
C MET A 450 -17.69 -27.37 18.31
N ASP A 451 -18.73 -26.56 18.13
CA ASP A 451 -19.23 -26.21 16.80
C ASP A 451 -18.17 -25.43 15.98
N PRO A 452 -18.11 -25.61 14.63
CA PRO A 452 -17.14 -24.93 13.79
C PRO A 452 -17.21 -23.41 13.95
N LEU A 453 -18.42 -22.87 14.02
CA LEU A 453 -18.68 -21.44 14.19
C LEU A 453 -18.15 -20.91 15.53
N GLU A 454 -18.33 -21.65 16.64
CA GLU A 454 -17.81 -21.20 17.93
C GLU A 454 -16.29 -21.30 18.01
N PHE A 455 -15.72 -22.38 17.44
CA PHE A 455 -14.26 -22.54 17.31
C PHE A 455 -13.64 -21.35 16.56
N MET A 456 -14.17 -20.97 15.40
CA MET A 456 -13.65 -19.86 14.59
C MET A 456 -13.95 -18.48 15.19
N ARG A 457 -14.97 -18.36 16.03
CA ARG A 457 -15.28 -17.13 16.78
C ARG A 457 -14.32 -16.89 17.95
N ARG A 458 -13.93 -17.94 18.69
CA ARG A 458 -12.92 -17.82 19.77
C ARG A 458 -11.51 -17.62 19.21
N ASN A 459 -11.16 -18.32 18.13
CA ASN A 459 -9.80 -18.32 17.59
C ASN A 459 -9.59 -17.25 16.52
N ASN A 460 -9.25 -16.02 16.94
CA ASN A 460 -8.83 -14.95 16.01
C ASN A 460 -7.50 -15.27 15.25
N PHE A 461 -6.79 -16.33 15.63
CA PHE A 461 -5.51 -16.76 15.05
C PHE A 461 -5.63 -17.73 13.87
N VAL A 462 -6.84 -18.04 13.38
CA VAL A 462 -7.03 -19.01 12.27
C VAL A 462 -6.33 -18.59 10.97
N TYR A 463 -6.02 -17.29 10.79
CA TYR A 463 -5.10 -16.80 9.76
C TYR A 463 -3.77 -17.58 9.73
N ASP A 464 -3.14 -17.78 10.89
CA ASP A 464 -1.88 -18.50 11.00
C ASP A 464 -2.08 -20.01 10.86
N LEU A 465 -3.23 -20.53 11.31
CA LEU A 465 -3.56 -21.96 11.24
C LEU A 465 -3.69 -22.45 9.80
N MET A 466 -4.27 -21.61 8.92
CA MET A 466 -4.40 -21.89 7.48
C MET A 466 -3.04 -22.17 6.83
N PHE A 467 -1.97 -21.46 7.21
CA PHE A 467 -0.62 -21.70 6.69
C PHE A 467 0.02 -22.97 7.23
N ASN A 468 -0.33 -23.35 8.45
CA ASN A 468 0.25 -24.50 9.14
C ASN A 468 -0.38 -25.82 8.70
N THR A 469 -1.70 -25.85 8.45
CA THR A 469 -2.37 -27.05 7.92
C THR A 469 -2.25 -27.20 6.40
N ALA A 470 -1.99 -26.11 5.67
CA ALA A 470 -1.90 -26.13 4.21
C ALA A 470 -0.97 -27.21 3.62
N PRO A 471 0.28 -27.38 4.05
CA PRO A 471 1.20 -28.32 3.39
C PRO A 471 1.00 -29.80 3.78
N GLY A 472 -0.05 -30.15 4.53
CA GLY A 472 -0.34 -31.55 4.87
C GLY A 472 -0.72 -32.38 3.65
N ILE A 473 0.00 -33.50 3.40
CA ILE A 473 -0.23 -34.40 2.26
C ILE A 473 -1.43 -35.34 2.55
N PRO A 474 -2.56 -35.26 1.82
CA PRO A 474 -3.69 -36.16 2.03
C PRO A 474 -3.38 -37.59 1.58
N ASP A 475 -3.90 -38.57 2.30
CA ASP A 475 -3.68 -39.99 2.04
C ASP A 475 -4.05 -40.37 0.60
N GLY A 476 -3.21 -41.20 -0.02
CA GLY A 476 -3.37 -41.63 -1.42
C GLY A 476 -2.98 -40.61 -2.49
N THR A 477 -2.58 -39.38 -2.14
CA THR A 477 -2.16 -38.37 -3.15
C THR A 477 -0.69 -38.54 -3.59
N THR A 478 -0.38 -38.12 -4.82
CA THR A 478 0.99 -38.17 -5.34
C THR A 478 1.83 -36.99 -4.85
N THR A 479 2.80 -37.29 -3.99
CA THR A 479 3.67 -36.32 -3.27
C THR A 479 4.24 -35.21 -4.16
N ARG A 480 4.72 -35.51 -5.37
CA ARG A 480 5.29 -34.50 -6.28
C ARG A 480 4.25 -33.54 -6.87
N LEU A 481 3.03 -34.02 -7.18
CA LEU A 481 1.95 -33.19 -7.71
C LEU A 481 1.41 -32.24 -6.63
N HIS A 482 1.25 -32.76 -5.41
CA HIS A 482 0.96 -31.96 -4.22
C HIS A 482 1.91 -30.76 -4.13
N PHE A 483 3.22 -31.01 -3.98
CA PHE A 483 4.21 -29.94 -3.82
C PHE A 483 4.32 -28.98 -5.02
N PHE A 484 4.09 -29.45 -6.25
CA PHE A 484 4.00 -28.56 -7.42
C PHE A 484 2.88 -27.53 -7.24
N VAL A 485 1.66 -27.98 -6.93
CA VAL A 485 0.50 -27.10 -6.73
C VAL A 485 0.73 -26.13 -5.57
N TYR A 486 1.28 -26.60 -4.44
CA TYR A 486 1.62 -25.73 -3.31
C TYR A 486 2.71 -24.70 -3.65
N SER A 487 3.71 -25.05 -4.46
CA SER A 487 4.72 -24.08 -4.92
C SER A 487 4.09 -22.96 -5.78
N LEU A 488 3.13 -23.28 -6.67
CA LEU A 488 2.39 -22.29 -7.44
C LEU A 488 1.48 -21.42 -6.57
N PHE A 489 0.84 -22.00 -5.56
CA PHE A 489 0.02 -21.29 -4.58
C PHE A 489 0.83 -20.28 -3.77
N TYR A 490 1.93 -20.70 -3.14
CA TYR A 490 2.78 -19.80 -2.37
C TYR A 490 3.44 -18.72 -3.25
N LEU A 491 3.79 -19.05 -4.50
CA LEU A 491 4.26 -18.06 -5.49
C LEU A 491 3.19 -16.98 -5.79
N ALA A 492 1.93 -17.38 -6.00
CA ALA A 492 0.82 -16.45 -6.19
C ALA A 492 0.60 -15.55 -4.96
N MET A 493 0.73 -16.09 -3.74
CA MET A 493 0.66 -15.32 -2.49
C MET A 493 1.80 -14.30 -2.36
N ILE A 494 3.03 -14.66 -2.72
CA ILE A 494 4.20 -13.76 -2.75
C ILE A 494 3.98 -12.62 -3.77
N ILE A 495 3.56 -12.95 -4.99
CA ILE A 495 3.29 -11.96 -6.05
C ILE A 495 2.15 -11.01 -5.65
N SER A 496 1.15 -11.50 -4.90
CA SER A 496 0.03 -10.70 -4.39
C SER A 496 0.45 -9.57 -3.44
N ILE A 497 1.61 -9.69 -2.78
CA ILE A 497 2.18 -8.64 -1.91
C ILE A 497 2.89 -7.55 -2.74
N PHE A 498 3.46 -7.91 -3.90
CA PHE A 498 4.34 -7.03 -4.68
C PHE A 498 3.68 -5.70 -5.07
N CYS A 499 2.39 -5.72 -5.39
CA CYS A 499 1.64 -4.52 -5.76
C CYS A 499 1.68 -3.45 -4.65
N TYR A 500 1.44 -3.84 -3.39
CA TYR A 500 1.43 -2.91 -2.26
C TYR A 500 2.81 -2.27 -2.04
N HIS A 501 3.88 -3.06 -2.18
CA HIS A 501 5.26 -2.58 -2.01
C HIS A 501 5.64 -1.58 -3.11
N ILE A 502 5.30 -1.87 -4.37
CA ILE A 502 5.60 -0.98 -5.52
C ILE A 502 4.91 0.38 -5.37
N PHE A 503 3.63 0.42 -4.97
CA PHE A 503 2.94 1.68 -4.68
C PHE A 503 3.58 2.41 -3.49
N THR A 504 4.01 1.68 -2.45
CA THR A 504 4.67 2.29 -1.29
C THR A 504 6.02 2.90 -1.66
N TYR A 505 6.83 2.23 -2.50
CA TYR A 505 8.10 2.77 -2.98
C TYR A 505 7.92 4.07 -3.78
N GLU A 506 6.91 4.18 -4.64
CA GLU A 506 6.68 5.42 -5.42
C GLU A 506 6.12 6.56 -4.53
N ILE A 507 5.36 6.25 -3.47
CA ILE A 507 4.94 7.24 -2.45
C ILE A 507 6.16 7.73 -1.63
N ILE A 508 7.04 6.82 -1.17
CA ILE A 508 8.29 7.18 -0.47
C ILE A 508 9.19 8.01 -1.38
N LEU A 509 9.34 7.62 -2.65
CA LEU A 509 10.13 8.34 -3.65
C LEU A 509 9.65 9.79 -3.82
N ALA A 510 8.34 10.01 -3.90
CA ALA A 510 7.76 11.35 -3.97
C ALA A 510 8.01 12.17 -2.68
N ALA A 511 7.93 11.55 -1.50
CA ALA A 511 8.22 12.20 -0.22
C ALA A 511 9.71 12.57 -0.07
N VAL A 512 10.63 11.71 -0.51
CA VAL A 512 12.07 11.97 -0.49
C VAL A 512 12.43 13.09 -1.48
N TYR A 513 11.88 13.08 -2.70
CA TYR A 513 12.07 14.16 -3.66
C TYR A 513 11.51 15.50 -3.17
N ARG A 514 10.41 15.51 -2.40
CA ARG A 514 9.90 16.72 -1.71
C ARG A 514 10.86 17.22 -0.64
N THR A 515 11.43 16.32 0.15
CA THR A 515 12.33 16.67 1.26
C THR A 515 13.68 17.19 0.75
N PHE A 516 14.15 16.66 -0.38
CA PHE A 516 15.43 17.03 -1.01
C PHE A 516 15.25 17.31 -2.52
N PRO A 517 14.69 18.48 -2.92
CA PRO A 517 14.43 18.83 -4.32
C PRO A 517 15.62 18.65 -5.26
N ARG A 518 16.83 18.98 -4.77
CA ARG A 518 18.11 18.83 -5.48
C ARG A 518 18.39 17.42 -6.00
N LEU A 519 17.73 16.38 -5.48
CA LEU A 519 17.83 15.02 -6.01
C LEU A 519 17.24 14.88 -7.43
N LEU A 520 16.44 15.82 -7.94
CA LEU A 520 15.93 15.78 -9.32
C LEU A 520 17.01 16.00 -10.38
N TYR A 521 18.09 16.72 -10.04
CA TYR A 521 19.24 16.94 -10.91
C TYR A 521 20.16 15.71 -10.99
N LEU A 522 20.03 14.77 -10.06
CA LEU A 522 20.69 13.47 -10.13
C LEU A 522 19.90 12.53 -11.06
N SER A 523 20.60 11.54 -11.63
CA SER A 523 19.96 10.47 -12.39
C SER A 523 18.91 9.76 -11.53
N SER A 524 17.65 9.78 -11.96
CA SER A 524 16.51 9.21 -11.24
C SER A 524 16.67 7.71 -10.92
N ARG A 525 17.52 7.01 -11.68
CA ARG A 525 17.93 5.62 -11.41
C ARG A 525 18.75 5.50 -10.12
N ILE A 526 19.73 6.39 -9.93
CA ILE A 526 20.61 6.41 -8.75
C ILE A 526 19.76 6.71 -7.51
N VAL A 527 18.92 7.74 -7.58
CA VAL A 527 18.05 8.11 -6.45
C VAL A 527 17.07 6.98 -6.10
N ARG A 528 16.45 6.34 -7.10
CA ARG A 528 15.61 5.14 -6.88
C ARG A 528 16.42 4.02 -6.21
N PHE A 529 17.63 3.71 -6.67
CA PHE A 529 18.48 2.68 -6.08
C PHE A 529 18.86 2.97 -4.62
N CYS A 530 19.28 4.20 -4.31
CA CYS A 530 19.62 4.61 -2.94
C CYS A 530 18.41 4.53 -1.99
N ILE A 531 17.21 4.92 -2.45
CA ILE A 531 15.97 4.82 -1.66
C ILE A 531 15.58 3.36 -1.45
N LEU A 532 15.70 2.49 -2.46
CA LEU A 532 15.45 1.06 -2.31
C LEU A 532 16.39 0.42 -1.28
N LEU A 533 17.68 0.74 -1.32
CA LEU A 533 18.66 0.28 -0.35
C LEU A 533 18.34 0.77 1.06
N GLY A 534 18.12 2.08 1.24
CA GLY A 534 17.81 2.67 2.55
C GLY A 534 16.51 2.16 3.16
N VAL A 535 15.46 1.98 2.34
CA VAL A 535 14.21 1.36 2.77
C VAL A 535 14.46 -0.09 3.17
N ALA A 536 15.16 -0.89 2.35
CA ALA A 536 15.51 -2.27 2.71
C ALA A 536 16.30 -2.36 4.04
N SER A 537 17.29 -1.49 4.27
CA SER A 537 18.03 -1.43 5.54
C SER A 537 17.12 -1.19 6.75
N ILE A 538 16.18 -0.24 6.66
CA ILE A 538 15.20 0.04 7.71
C ILE A 538 14.31 -1.20 7.96
N LEU A 539 13.83 -1.84 6.89
CA LEU A 539 12.95 -3.00 6.95
C LEU A 539 13.62 -4.21 7.62
N ILE A 540 14.92 -4.45 7.39
CA ILE A 540 15.70 -5.49 8.09
C ILE A 540 15.70 -5.22 9.60
N ILE A 541 16.10 -4.01 10.01
CA ILE A 541 16.21 -3.61 11.42
C ILE A 541 14.87 -3.81 12.15
N PHE A 542 13.78 -3.31 11.57
CA PHE A 542 12.45 -3.49 12.15
C PHE A 542 11.96 -4.95 12.11
N SER A 543 12.35 -5.75 11.12
CA SER A 543 11.98 -7.17 11.10
C SER A 543 12.67 -7.99 12.20
N GLY A 544 13.90 -7.63 12.58
CA GLY A 544 14.60 -8.22 13.74
C GLY A 544 13.91 -7.85 15.05
N LEU A 545 13.55 -6.56 15.22
CA LEU A 545 12.75 -6.10 16.35
C LEU A 545 11.38 -6.79 16.41
N TYR A 546 10.72 -6.98 15.27
CA TYR A 546 9.44 -7.70 15.22
C TYR A 546 9.59 -9.16 15.63
N LEU A 547 10.57 -9.90 15.11
CA LEU A 547 10.75 -11.32 15.46
C LEU A 547 10.99 -11.51 16.97
N TYR A 548 11.70 -10.58 17.61
CA TYR A 548 11.84 -10.53 19.07
C TYR A 548 10.51 -10.27 19.79
N LEU A 549 9.74 -9.27 19.36
CA LEU A 549 8.43 -8.93 19.95
C LEU A 549 7.35 -10.00 19.70
N ASN A 550 7.46 -10.74 18.58
CA ASN A 550 6.58 -11.83 18.18
C ASN A 550 6.87 -13.15 18.93
N SER A 551 7.63 -13.09 20.03
CA SER A 551 7.62 -14.14 21.07
C SER A 551 6.34 -14.12 21.94
N LYS A 552 5.45 -13.13 21.74
CA LYS A 552 4.13 -13.02 22.37
C LYS A 552 3.05 -13.01 21.31
N ASP A 553 2.27 -14.09 21.22
CA ASP A 553 1.34 -14.32 20.09
C ASP A 553 0.28 -13.22 19.92
N ASP A 554 -0.21 -12.66 21.04
CA ASP A 554 -1.14 -11.51 21.10
C ASP A 554 -0.77 -10.34 20.19
N PHE A 555 0.52 -10.05 20.04
CA PHE A 555 1.02 -8.86 19.34
C PHE A 555 0.47 -8.75 17.91
N ARG A 556 0.28 -9.88 17.23
CA ARG A 556 -0.20 -9.96 15.85
C ARG A 556 -1.62 -9.40 15.67
N VAL A 557 -2.54 -9.83 16.53
CA VAL A 557 -3.96 -9.45 16.43
C VAL A 557 -4.14 -7.98 16.76
N TYR A 558 -3.49 -7.48 17.82
CA TYR A 558 -3.51 -6.05 18.15
C TYR A 558 -2.94 -5.19 17.03
N VAL A 559 -1.83 -5.60 16.41
CA VAL A 559 -1.20 -4.88 15.30
C VAL A 559 -2.08 -4.81 14.04
N PHE A 560 -2.82 -5.86 13.72
CA PHE A 560 -3.80 -5.83 12.61
C PHE A 560 -5.02 -4.95 12.92
N GLN A 561 -5.48 -4.95 14.19
CA GLN A 561 -6.51 -4.02 14.65
C GLN A 561 -6.02 -2.57 14.53
N LEU A 562 -4.83 -2.24 15.04
CA LEU A 562 -4.23 -0.89 14.94
C LEU A 562 -4.26 -0.37 13.50
N PHE A 563 -3.79 -1.19 12.55
CA PHE A 563 -3.78 -0.84 11.13
C PHE A 563 -5.19 -0.51 10.59
N SER A 564 -6.18 -1.34 10.94
CA SER A 564 -7.57 -1.12 10.53
C SER A 564 -8.12 0.22 11.06
N ARG A 565 -7.82 0.56 12.32
CA ARG A 565 -8.19 1.87 12.92
C ARG A 565 -7.49 3.06 12.24
N MET A 566 -6.23 2.89 11.82
CA MET A 566 -5.48 3.92 11.10
C MET A 566 -6.05 4.20 9.69
N ILE A 567 -6.51 3.19 8.95
CA ILE A 567 -7.17 3.38 7.65
C ILE A 567 -8.39 4.28 7.79
N VAL A 568 -9.26 3.95 8.74
CA VAL A 568 -10.51 4.69 8.97
C VAL A 568 -10.23 6.12 9.40
N THR A 569 -9.21 6.33 10.24
CA THR A 569 -8.73 7.68 10.59
C THR A 569 -8.26 8.46 9.36
N SER A 570 -7.52 7.85 8.43
CA SER A 570 -7.16 8.46 7.15
C SER A 570 -8.40 8.84 6.33
N VAL A 571 -9.35 7.92 6.15
CA VAL A 571 -10.60 8.16 5.40
C VAL A 571 -11.39 9.35 5.97
N ILE A 572 -11.50 9.46 7.30
CA ILE A 572 -12.20 10.57 7.97
C ILE A 572 -11.60 11.92 7.59
N PHE A 573 -10.28 12.08 7.74
CA PHE A 573 -9.63 13.36 7.42
C PHE A 573 -9.73 13.69 5.92
N GLN A 574 -9.62 12.69 5.03
CA GLN A 574 -9.85 12.90 3.60
C GLN A 574 -11.29 13.38 3.31
N VAL A 575 -12.29 12.69 3.84
CA VAL A 575 -13.72 13.01 3.67
C VAL A 575 -14.07 14.39 4.24
N LEU A 576 -13.54 14.77 5.41
CA LEU A 576 -13.76 16.09 6.02
C LEU A 576 -13.19 17.24 5.17
N VAL A 577 -12.00 17.05 4.58
CA VAL A 577 -11.42 18.04 3.64
C VAL A 577 -12.29 18.19 2.40
N ILE A 578 -12.83 17.08 1.90
CA ILE A 578 -13.62 17.03 0.65
C ILE A 578 -15.05 17.56 0.85
N SER A 579 -15.66 17.31 2.01
CA SER A 579 -17.00 17.81 2.35
C SER A 579 -16.99 19.31 2.62
N HIS A 580 -16.10 19.79 3.49
CA HIS A 580 -16.10 21.16 4.00
C HIS A 580 -15.32 22.13 3.11
N SER A 581 -14.05 21.81 2.82
CA SER A 581 -13.09 22.79 2.29
C SER A 581 -13.03 22.79 0.76
N TYR A 582 -12.91 21.60 0.16
CA TYR A 582 -12.95 21.46 -1.30
C TYR A 582 -14.38 21.52 -1.85
N ARG A 583 -15.38 21.15 -1.03
CA ARG A 583 -16.82 21.04 -1.30
C ARG A 583 -17.17 19.93 -2.31
N SER A 584 -18.03 18.99 -1.91
CA SER A 584 -18.44 17.84 -2.74
C SER A 584 -19.04 18.23 -4.10
N LYS A 585 -19.71 19.39 -4.18
CA LYS A 585 -20.21 19.96 -5.44
C LYS A 585 -19.08 20.25 -6.45
N ARG A 586 -17.95 20.81 -5.99
CA ARG A 586 -16.78 21.15 -6.82
C ARG A 586 -16.13 19.89 -7.38
N LEU A 587 -15.95 18.87 -6.53
CA LEU A 587 -15.47 17.55 -6.95
C LEU A 587 -16.33 16.98 -8.09
N LEU A 588 -17.65 17.02 -7.98
CA LEU A 588 -18.56 16.51 -9.03
C LEU A 588 -18.40 17.25 -10.37
N ILE A 589 -18.18 18.57 -10.36
CA ILE A 589 -17.93 19.35 -11.59
C ILE A 589 -16.57 19.00 -12.20
N ASN A 590 -15.53 18.80 -11.39
CA ASN A 590 -14.24 18.37 -11.91
C ASN A 590 -14.27 16.92 -12.43
N MET A 591 -15.07 16.05 -11.83
CA MET A 591 -15.39 14.74 -12.41
C MET A 591 -16.12 14.84 -13.76
N LYS A 592 -17.02 15.83 -13.92
CA LYS A 592 -17.68 16.12 -15.20
C LYS A 592 -16.68 16.61 -16.26
N THR A 593 -15.80 17.56 -15.95
CA THR A 593 -14.81 18.10 -16.91
C THR A 593 -13.83 17.02 -17.39
N MET A 594 -13.46 16.09 -16.52
CA MET A 594 -12.61 14.93 -16.84
C MET A 594 -13.32 13.84 -17.65
N MET A 595 -14.56 13.48 -17.29
CA MET A 595 -15.17 12.20 -17.71
C MET A 595 -16.43 12.32 -18.58
N ALA A 596 -17.01 13.51 -18.78
CA ALA A 596 -18.26 13.69 -19.53
C ALA A 596 -18.16 13.43 -21.05
N HIS A 597 -17.07 12.84 -21.54
CA HIS A 597 -16.91 12.47 -22.94
C HIS A 597 -17.80 11.27 -23.33
N THR A 598 -17.86 10.22 -22.50
CA THR A 598 -18.67 9.02 -22.83
C THR A 598 -20.16 9.23 -22.57
N ARG A 599 -21.03 8.45 -23.23
CA ARG A 599 -22.48 8.45 -22.96
C ARG A 599 -22.79 7.96 -21.54
N PHE A 600 -22.17 6.85 -21.11
CA PHE A 600 -22.39 6.25 -19.79
C PHE A 600 -21.92 7.16 -18.66
N SER A 601 -20.72 7.76 -18.76
CA SER A 601 -20.20 8.66 -17.72
C SER A 601 -21.06 9.92 -17.55
N ARG A 602 -21.62 10.46 -18.65
CA ARG A 602 -22.60 11.56 -18.58
C ARG A 602 -23.90 11.13 -17.90
N TRP A 603 -24.46 10.00 -18.30
CA TRP A 603 -25.66 9.42 -17.69
C TRP A 603 -25.46 9.19 -16.18
N PHE A 604 -24.39 8.51 -15.81
CA PHE A 604 -24.05 8.21 -14.41
C PHE A 604 -23.89 9.48 -13.58
N LEU A 605 -23.09 10.46 -14.04
CA LEU A 605 -22.90 11.73 -13.33
C LEU A 605 -24.17 12.57 -13.25
N PHE A 606 -25.10 12.46 -14.21
CA PHE A 606 -26.38 13.16 -14.17
C PHE A 606 -27.33 12.58 -13.11
N TYR A 607 -27.49 11.26 -13.06
CA TYR A 607 -28.37 10.60 -12.08
C TYR A 607 -27.76 10.57 -10.68
N MET A 608 -26.47 10.25 -10.55
CA MET A 608 -25.79 10.15 -9.25
C MET A 608 -25.33 11.49 -8.67
N ARG A 609 -25.62 12.63 -9.33
CA ARG A 609 -25.21 13.97 -8.84
C ARG A 609 -25.64 14.27 -7.40
N LEU A 610 -26.90 13.96 -7.08
CA LEU A 610 -27.50 14.27 -5.78
C LEU A 610 -27.08 13.24 -4.72
N PRO A 611 -27.15 11.91 -4.97
CA PRO A 611 -26.55 10.90 -4.11
C PRO A 611 -25.09 11.20 -3.74
N LEU A 612 -24.19 11.43 -4.70
CA LEU A 612 -22.76 11.63 -4.41
C LEU A 612 -22.49 12.92 -3.61
N VAL A 613 -23.20 14.01 -3.90
CA VAL A 613 -23.07 15.28 -3.15
C VAL A 613 -23.54 15.13 -1.69
N ILE A 614 -24.62 14.39 -1.44
CA ILE A 614 -25.12 14.10 -0.09
C ILE A 614 -24.21 13.10 0.64
N VAL A 615 -23.77 12.04 -0.06
CA VAL A 615 -22.90 10.98 0.48
C VAL A 615 -21.56 11.54 0.93
N TRP A 616 -20.84 12.25 0.06
CA TRP A 616 -19.55 12.87 0.42
C TRP A 616 -19.72 14.11 1.30
N GLY A 617 -20.82 14.86 1.15
CA GLY A 617 -21.04 16.12 1.85
C GLY A 617 -21.55 15.99 3.29
N PHE A 618 -22.31 14.93 3.60
CA PHE A 618 -23.00 14.78 4.89
C PHE A 618 -22.94 13.36 5.46
N ILE A 619 -23.31 12.33 4.69
CA ILE A 619 -23.43 10.96 5.21
C ILE A 619 -22.08 10.43 5.67
N PHE A 620 -21.04 10.44 4.82
CA PHE A 620 -19.72 9.94 5.18
C PHE A 620 -19.03 10.73 6.31
N PRO A 621 -19.03 12.09 6.32
CA PRO A 621 -18.52 12.84 7.48
C PRO A 621 -19.12 12.40 8.81
N VAL A 622 -20.44 12.20 8.86
CA VAL A 622 -21.15 11.80 10.09
C VAL A 622 -20.94 10.31 10.41
N SER A 623 -21.11 9.42 9.43
CA SER A 623 -21.03 7.97 9.67
C SER A 623 -19.63 7.53 10.07
N TYR A 624 -18.59 8.03 9.39
CA TYR A 624 -17.22 7.68 9.75
C TYR A 624 -16.75 8.35 11.05
N PHE A 625 -17.30 9.51 11.43
CA PHE A 625 -17.04 10.10 12.76
C PHE A 625 -17.70 9.30 13.89
N LEU A 626 -18.97 8.91 13.76
CA LEU A 626 -19.65 8.04 14.72
C LEU A 626 -18.94 6.69 14.85
N PHE A 627 -18.52 6.12 13.72
CA PHE A 627 -17.72 4.90 13.67
C PHE A 627 -16.37 5.05 14.39
N TRP A 628 -15.69 6.19 14.22
CA TRP A 628 -14.44 6.51 14.93
C TRP A 628 -14.64 6.59 16.45
N LEU A 629 -15.73 7.17 16.93
CA LEU A 629 -16.03 7.18 18.37
C LEU A 629 -16.15 5.75 18.94
N VAL A 630 -16.84 4.85 18.23
CA VAL A 630 -16.94 3.42 18.58
C VAL A 630 -15.58 2.68 18.53
N ILE A 631 -14.61 3.22 17.81
CA ILE A 631 -13.26 2.65 17.64
C ILE A 631 -12.27 3.17 18.70
N VAL A 632 -12.41 4.44 19.09
CA VAL A 632 -11.50 5.15 20.00
C VAL A 632 -11.91 4.99 21.46
N ILE A 633 -13.20 4.78 21.74
CA ILE A 633 -13.73 4.47 23.06
C ILE A 633 -13.85 2.94 23.17
N PRO A 634 -12.87 2.22 23.76
CA PRO A 634 -13.01 0.79 23.97
C PRO A 634 -14.06 0.50 25.05
N ASP A 635 -14.75 -0.64 24.93
CA ASP A 635 -15.76 -1.08 25.91
C ASP A 635 -15.18 -1.23 27.34
N ASN A 636 -13.86 -1.43 27.46
CA ASN A 636 -13.10 -1.37 28.70
C ASN A 636 -12.16 -0.15 28.73
N PHE A 637 -12.68 1.01 29.15
CA PHE A 637 -11.95 2.27 29.26
C PHE A 637 -10.69 2.20 30.15
N TRP A 638 -10.69 1.31 31.14
CA TRP A 638 -9.57 1.07 32.07
C TRP A 638 -8.39 0.29 31.48
N GLY A 639 -8.55 -0.30 30.30
CA GLY A 639 -7.55 -1.15 29.63
C GLY A 639 -6.74 -0.44 28.55
N ILE A 640 -6.13 0.71 28.84
CA ILE A 640 -5.31 1.44 27.86
C ILE A 640 -4.00 0.68 27.58
N SER A 641 -4.06 -0.24 26.60
CA SER A 641 -2.87 -0.91 26.10
C SER A 641 -1.87 0.09 25.50
N HIS A 642 -0.58 -0.22 25.60
CA HIS A 642 0.49 0.57 24.98
C HIS A 642 0.31 0.72 23.45
N TYR A 643 -0.37 -0.23 22.82
CA TYR A 643 -0.79 -0.18 21.42
C TYR A 643 -1.79 0.95 21.14
N SER A 644 -2.78 1.15 22.03
CA SER A 644 -3.75 2.25 21.92
C SER A 644 -3.07 3.64 21.95
N ILE A 645 -1.96 3.78 22.68
CA ILE A 645 -1.16 5.03 22.72
C ILE A 645 -0.49 5.28 21.37
N ILE A 646 0.09 4.25 20.73
CA ILE A 646 0.68 4.36 19.38
C ILE A 646 -0.38 4.77 18.34
N TYR A 647 -1.58 4.21 18.44
CA TYR A 647 -2.70 4.63 17.60
C TYR A 647 -3.10 6.09 17.86
N LEU A 648 -3.21 6.54 19.12
CA LEU A 648 -3.55 7.93 19.43
C LEU A 648 -2.50 8.90 18.86
N CYS A 649 -1.22 8.63 19.08
CA CYS A 649 -0.11 9.44 18.56
C CYS A 649 -0.11 9.54 17.03
N THR A 650 -0.43 8.46 16.32
CA THR A 650 -0.52 8.48 14.85
C THR A 650 -1.81 9.12 14.33
N ALA A 651 -2.95 8.88 14.98
CA ALA A 651 -4.24 9.49 14.65
C ALA A 651 -4.22 11.02 14.83
N CYS A 652 -3.47 11.53 15.81
CA CYS A 652 -3.32 12.97 16.05
C CYS A 652 -2.37 13.68 15.05
N LEU A 653 -1.67 12.97 14.15
CA LEU A 653 -0.70 13.60 13.22
C LEU A 653 -1.30 14.73 12.36
N PRO A 654 -2.51 14.61 11.77
CA PRO A 654 -3.12 15.71 11.01
C PRO A 654 -3.46 16.90 11.90
N LEU A 655 -4.02 16.67 13.10
CA LEU A 655 -4.38 17.72 14.06
C LEU A 655 -3.15 18.48 14.57
N TYR A 656 -2.07 17.77 14.89
CA TYR A 656 -0.78 18.36 15.23
C TYR A 656 -0.23 19.23 14.08
N TYR A 657 -0.36 18.78 12.83
CA TYR A 657 0.10 19.56 11.69
C TYR A 657 -0.73 20.84 11.49
N VAL A 658 -2.05 20.78 11.66
CA VAL A 658 -2.93 21.96 11.66
C VAL A 658 -2.51 22.94 12.76
N LEU A 659 -2.37 22.47 14.01
CA LEU A 659 -1.95 23.29 15.15
C LEU A 659 -0.57 23.93 14.92
N ARG A 660 0.42 23.17 14.44
CA ARG A 660 1.75 23.69 14.11
C ARG A 660 1.69 24.76 13.03
N ARG A 661 0.86 24.58 11.99
CA ARG A 661 0.71 25.57 10.91
C ARG A 661 -0.01 26.83 11.39
N THR A 662 -1.08 26.74 12.18
CA THR A 662 -1.78 27.93 12.71
C THR A 662 -0.91 28.72 13.67
N LEU A 663 -0.14 28.07 14.54
CA LEU A 663 0.83 28.72 15.42
C LEU A 663 1.93 29.46 14.64
N LEU A 664 2.57 28.80 13.66
CA LEU A 664 3.60 29.42 12.83
C LEU A 664 3.06 30.59 12.00
N TYR A 665 1.83 30.49 11.48
CA TYR A 665 1.22 31.54 10.68
C TYR A 665 0.85 32.77 11.53
N ARG A 666 0.34 32.55 12.75
CA ARG A 666 0.06 33.60 13.74
C ARG A 666 1.35 34.26 14.25
N TRP A 667 2.42 33.50 14.47
CA TRP A 667 3.74 34.03 14.84
C TRP A 667 4.39 34.86 13.72
N SER A 668 4.18 34.46 12.46
CA SER A 668 4.64 35.20 11.28
C SER A 668 3.87 36.51 11.00
N GLY A 669 2.85 36.86 11.81
CA GLY A 669 2.02 38.06 11.63
C GLY A 669 1.24 38.10 10.31
N SER A 670 1.11 36.97 9.61
CA SER A 670 0.72 36.95 8.19
C SER A 670 -0.76 36.66 7.99
N GLY A 671 -1.60 37.70 7.96
CA GLY A 671 -2.98 37.62 7.45
C GLY A 671 -3.97 36.76 8.26
N SER A 672 -5.08 36.41 7.61
CA SER A 672 -6.19 35.64 8.22
C SER A 672 -5.93 34.15 8.19
N LEU A 673 -6.20 33.45 9.31
CA LEU A 673 -6.12 31.99 9.43
C LEU A 673 -6.94 31.22 8.37
N TYR A 674 -7.95 31.86 7.77
CA TYR A 674 -8.75 31.28 6.68
C TYR A 674 -7.89 30.85 5.49
N SER A 675 -6.78 31.56 5.18
CA SER A 675 -5.89 31.25 4.06
C SER A 675 -5.22 29.87 4.14
N LEU A 676 -5.10 29.29 5.34
CA LEU A 676 -4.56 27.94 5.56
C LEU A 676 -5.50 26.82 5.08
N PHE A 677 -6.77 27.17 4.84
CA PHE A 677 -7.84 26.25 4.40
C PHE A 677 -8.31 26.52 2.96
N ILE A 678 -7.87 27.61 2.33
CA ILE A 678 -8.10 27.89 0.91
C ILE A 678 -7.14 27.02 0.05
N PRO A 679 -7.59 26.48 -1.09
CA PRO A 679 -6.71 25.84 -2.07
C PRO A 679 -5.57 26.75 -2.54
N HIS A 680 -4.38 26.18 -2.65
CA HIS A 680 -3.21 26.88 -3.17
C HIS A 680 -3.48 27.34 -4.62
N HIS A 681 -3.00 28.52 -5.02
CA HIS A 681 -3.16 29.10 -6.38
C HIS A 681 -2.58 28.25 -7.55
N LYS A 682 -2.06 27.05 -7.27
CA LYS A 682 -1.59 26.07 -8.25
C LYS A 682 -2.34 24.72 -8.20
N TRP A 683 -3.34 24.58 -7.34
CA TRP A 683 -4.31 23.48 -7.37
C TRP A 683 -5.03 23.41 -8.72
N GLY A 684 -5.61 22.24 -9.01
CA GLY A 684 -6.17 21.92 -10.32
C GLY A 684 -5.16 21.24 -11.25
N PRO A 685 -5.53 21.00 -12.51
CA PRO A 685 -4.77 20.15 -13.43
C PRO A 685 -3.38 20.71 -13.74
N VAL A 686 -2.37 19.84 -13.89
CA VAL A 686 -0.99 20.25 -14.27
C VAL A 686 -0.94 20.86 -15.68
N ASN A 687 -1.76 20.37 -16.61
CA ASN A 687 -1.85 20.91 -17.96
C ASN A 687 -2.74 22.17 -17.99
N VAL A 688 -2.19 23.29 -18.47
CA VAL A 688 -2.84 24.60 -18.59
C VAL A 688 -4.18 24.53 -19.34
N ASN A 689 -4.29 23.73 -20.41
CA ASN A 689 -5.53 23.63 -21.20
C ASN A 689 -6.63 22.90 -20.42
N ASN A 690 -6.27 21.85 -19.68
CA ASN A 690 -7.21 21.14 -18.80
C ASN A 690 -7.64 22.03 -17.62
N ARG A 691 -6.73 22.87 -17.12
CA ARG A 691 -7.01 23.86 -16.07
C ARG A 691 -7.98 24.93 -16.54
N LYS A 692 -7.75 25.56 -17.70
CA LYS A 692 -8.69 26.52 -18.31
C LYS A 692 -10.09 25.92 -18.49
N ALA A 693 -10.19 24.65 -18.88
CA ALA A 693 -11.47 23.95 -19.00
C ALA A 693 -12.16 23.67 -17.65
N ALA A 694 -11.39 23.34 -16.61
CA ALA A 694 -11.91 23.19 -15.25
C ALA A 694 -12.38 24.53 -14.66
N ASP A 695 -11.56 25.58 -14.77
CA ASP A 695 -11.88 26.94 -14.31
C ASP A 695 -13.14 27.49 -15.00
N HIS A 696 -13.34 27.19 -16.30
CA HIS A 696 -14.55 27.53 -17.05
C HIS A 696 -15.79 26.86 -16.46
N ASP A 697 -15.77 25.54 -16.27
CA ASP A 697 -16.94 24.79 -15.80
C ASP A 697 -17.25 25.03 -14.31
N GLU A 698 -16.25 25.30 -13.47
CA GLU A 698 -16.44 25.74 -12.09
C GLU A 698 -17.15 27.11 -12.04
N ARG A 699 -16.74 28.08 -12.87
CA ARG A 699 -17.39 29.39 -13.01
C ARG A 699 -18.82 29.25 -13.57
N ALA A 700 -19.02 28.45 -14.61
CA ALA A 700 -20.33 28.22 -15.22
C ALA A 700 -21.33 27.59 -14.22
N ALA A 701 -20.84 26.74 -13.30
CA ALA A 701 -21.62 26.18 -12.21
C ALA A 701 -21.79 27.11 -10.98
N ARG A 702 -21.31 28.36 -11.07
CA ARG A 702 -21.29 29.36 -9.97
C ARG A 702 -20.56 28.90 -8.71
N ILE A 703 -19.56 28.01 -8.84
CA ILE A 703 -18.66 27.65 -7.73
C ILE A 703 -17.46 28.60 -7.77
N VAL A 704 -17.63 29.76 -7.15
CA VAL A 704 -16.52 30.66 -6.82
C VAL A 704 -15.77 30.09 -5.61
N VAL A 705 -14.44 30.22 -5.65
CA VAL A 705 -13.48 29.74 -4.64
C VAL A 705 -13.44 30.69 -3.44
#